data_AF-A0A7W9J867-F1
#
_entry.id   AF-A0A7W9J867-F1
#
_cell.length_a   1.000
_cell.length_b   1.000
_cell.length_c   1.000
_cell.angle_alpha   90.00
_cell.angle_beta   90.00
_cell.angle_gamma   90.00
#
_symmetry.space_group_name_H-M   'P 1'
#
loop_
_entity.id
_entity.type
_entity.pdbx_description
1 polymer ?
#
loop_
_entity_poly.entity_id
_entity_poly.type
_entity_poly.pdbx_seq_one_letter_code
_entity_poly.pdbx_strand_id
1 'polypeptide(L)'
;MTLVDLAPAGPTERSARPMTRLMPWLLPLVVALAGLLSVDVPITAILRYAVYFSAGVALPGVLLLRALWRSTGNWAEDLGLGAVVGITYQLLGWALFTVAGWQQALVVWPALVLALFAAVPRLRRHWRIAEPRPLPMAWTWGLAAAAAVMVGGATFGVYAYHPMPPAGTAYYPDLLFHLSMVNELTRSAPPQLPQVAGLQLDYHWFANADMAAAVDITRLSPILVLYRLWLLPMLVVGLLVFATFARTVSRAWWTGVLVAVAVAAPQLALFVDNGVDLAPPFSLVSPSQTFGMLAGTAAAVFLVELLFRGRQPKGLWVLALSVAVVGGGSKPTILPILVGAVGLSALFVLIRDRKLPARFIAAGALLVAAAVGTLLTVAGSTSGSGLQLLAIVKLQGGYRAATGDATPAGGGGLLLPALTSGRFLSVVGALVVFALMLVAQAVALAGYGLLGRREVRRDPLGWFLLGGLVAGWAGFLLVDHPSASESYFVRSVVPMSLAATGWLAALWFKQLQDRRRAAIVVGVLAAGLGLVYTAALTAAKVTPRGDQLDRVVLVARPLVAVLAVTVVLTMLWPLAAKRWSQLAGLGGVVALATILAVPAASTFALGVRATASHQSKSFTSPHWRVHPDEAAAALWLARNSRPNDVVASNTWCRPAGPERPGCDTRGYLVSGIAGRRTLIEGWAYTQQAMSRQGVNGRRYTNQPSPWPDRVQLTNEAIDSPTPEVLRRLREQYSVRWLYADLYDGPVSPRLAQLAHLRHREQHVHIYELTR
;
A
#
# COMPACT_ATOMS: atom_id res chain seq x y z
N MET A 1 24.85 -6.87 -36.84
CA MET A 1 26.02 -6.35 -37.59
C MET A 1 25.91 -4.83 -37.57
N THR A 2 26.75 -4.24 -36.72
CA THR A 2 27.36 -2.89 -36.64
C THR A 2 26.69 -1.59 -37.10
N LEU A 3 27.03 -0.52 -36.33
CA LEU A 3 27.01 0.94 -36.60
C LEU A 3 25.69 1.67 -36.24
N VAL A 4 25.65 2.84 -35.58
CA VAL A 4 26.63 3.94 -35.40
C VAL A 4 26.50 4.57 -34.00
N ASP A 5 27.67 4.95 -33.51
CA ASP A 5 28.01 5.80 -32.38
C ASP A 5 27.05 6.96 -32.09
N LEU A 6 26.55 6.98 -30.85
CA LEU A 6 26.47 8.25 -30.14
C LEU A 6 27.90 8.58 -29.73
N ALA A 7 28.46 9.66 -30.27
CA ALA A 7 29.69 10.24 -29.75
C ALA A 7 29.59 10.30 -28.22
N PRO A 8 30.61 9.81 -27.47
CA PRO A 8 30.64 10.01 -26.04
C PRO A 8 30.58 11.51 -25.82
N ALA A 9 29.63 11.97 -25.00
CA ALA A 9 29.70 13.33 -24.48
C ALA A 9 31.14 13.50 -23.94
N GLY A 10 31.88 14.46 -24.50
CA GLY A 10 33.25 14.72 -24.09
C GLY A 10 33.33 14.89 -22.56
N PRO A 11 34.49 14.63 -21.95
CA PRO A 11 34.67 14.78 -20.51
C PRO A 11 34.69 16.27 -20.13
N THR A 12 33.53 16.92 -20.13
CA THR A 12 33.34 18.30 -19.66
C THR A 12 32.00 18.47 -18.96
N GLU A 13 31.81 17.72 -17.88
CA GLU A 13 31.23 18.33 -16.68
C GLU A 13 32.27 18.15 -15.59
N ARG A 14 32.89 19.28 -15.18
CA ARG A 14 33.65 19.34 -13.92
C ARG A 14 32.84 18.59 -12.88
N SER A 15 33.41 17.50 -12.35
CA SER A 15 32.86 16.71 -11.26
C SER A 15 32.26 17.65 -10.23
N ALA A 16 30.93 17.82 -10.27
CA ALA A 16 30.23 18.59 -9.27
C ALA A 16 30.61 17.96 -7.93
N ARG A 17 31.18 18.76 -7.02
CA ARG A 17 31.72 18.26 -5.74
C ARG A 17 30.66 17.35 -5.10
N PRO A 18 31.03 16.21 -4.48
CA PRO A 18 30.08 15.25 -3.92
C PRO A 18 28.96 15.90 -3.10
N MET A 19 29.28 16.99 -2.39
CA MET A 19 28.38 17.81 -1.60
C MET A 19 27.23 18.46 -2.40
N THR A 20 27.46 18.94 -3.62
CA THR A 20 26.41 19.58 -4.43
C THR A 20 25.39 18.56 -4.96
N ARG A 21 25.77 17.28 -5.07
CA ARG A 21 24.86 16.18 -5.47
C ARG A 21 24.00 15.67 -4.32
N LEU A 22 24.43 15.89 -3.07
CA LEU A 22 23.68 15.53 -1.87
C LEU A 22 22.68 16.62 -1.47
N MET A 23 22.95 17.88 -1.81
CA MET A 23 22.10 19.03 -1.46
C MET A 23 20.61 18.85 -1.79
N PRO A 24 20.18 18.31 -2.96
CA PRO A 24 18.76 18.10 -3.23
C PRO A 24 18.09 17.16 -2.22
N TRP A 25 18.80 16.14 -1.75
CA TRP A 25 18.27 15.14 -0.81
C TRP A 25 18.06 15.69 0.62
N LEU A 26 18.61 16.87 0.93
CA LEU A 26 18.27 17.57 2.17
C LEU A 26 16.80 17.99 2.19
N LEU A 27 16.19 18.27 1.03
CA LEU A 27 14.80 18.72 0.93
C LEU A 27 13.81 17.71 1.54
N PRO A 28 13.72 16.45 1.08
CA PRO A 28 12.81 15.47 1.69
C PRO A 28 13.15 15.18 3.16
N LEU A 29 14.41 15.30 3.58
CA LEU A 29 14.80 15.11 4.98
C LEU A 29 14.30 16.24 5.87
N VAL A 30 14.44 17.50 5.43
CA VAL A 30 13.92 18.67 6.14
C VAL A 30 12.39 18.62 6.22
N VAL A 31 11.73 18.25 5.12
CA VAL A 31 10.27 18.07 5.11
C VAL A 31 9.84 16.93 6.05
N ALA A 32 10.56 15.79 6.06
CA ALA A 32 10.29 14.71 7.01
C ALA A 32 10.42 15.18 8.46
N LEU A 33 11.50 15.87 8.78
CA LEU A 33 11.77 16.36 10.13
C LEU A 33 10.70 17.37 10.56
N ALA A 34 10.42 18.39 9.75
CA ALA A 34 9.40 19.38 10.04
C ALA A 34 8.01 18.76 10.18
N GLY A 35 7.66 17.85 9.27
CA GLY A 35 6.39 17.12 9.28
C GLY A 35 6.22 16.26 10.53
N LEU A 36 7.22 15.44 10.88
CA LEU A 36 7.17 14.59 12.07
C LEU A 36 7.11 15.40 13.38
N LEU A 37 7.87 16.50 13.46
CA LEU A 37 7.80 17.41 14.62
C LEU A 37 6.42 18.08 14.72
N SER A 38 5.77 18.40 13.60
CA SER A 38 4.43 19.00 13.59
C SER A 38 3.32 18.06 14.08
N VAL A 39 3.58 16.76 14.16
CA VAL A 39 2.66 15.73 14.69
C VAL A 39 3.22 15.07 15.95
N ASP A 40 3.99 15.84 16.72
CA ASP A 40 4.51 15.55 18.07
C ASP A 40 5.40 14.31 18.18
N VAL A 41 6.18 13.99 17.13
CA VAL A 41 7.16 12.91 17.19
C VAL A 41 8.46 13.38 17.85
N PRO A 42 8.92 12.73 18.93
CA PRO A 42 10.17 13.13 19.58
C PRO A 42 11.37 13.01 18.65
N ILE A 43 12.24 14.03 18.63
CA ILE A 43 13.44 14.06 17.76
C ILE A 43 14.35 12.84 17.99
N THR A 44 14.43 12.35 19.22
CA THR A 44 15.21 11.15 19.58
C THR A 44 14.66 9.90 18.89
N ALA A 45 13.34 9.77 18.74
CA ALA A 45 12.71 8.69 18.01
C ALA A 45 12.96 8.81 16.50
N ILE A 46 12.89 10.03 15.95
CA ILE A 46 13.21 10.31 14.54
C ILE A 46 14.65 9.86 14.24
N LEU A 47 15.62 10.32 15.04
CA LEU A 47 17.04 9.98 14.87
C LEU A 47 17.28 8.47 15.03
N ARG A 48 16.69 7.85 16.06
CA ARG A 48 16.85 6.41 16.29
C ARG A 48 16.31 5.59 15.12
N TYR A 49 15.14 5.95 14.61
CA TYR A 49 14.54 5.26 13.47
C TYR A 49 15.30 5.50 12.17
N ALA A 50 15.81 6.72 11.95
CA ALA A 50 16.65 7.05 10.80
C ALA A 50 17.97 6.25 10.81
N VAL A 51 18.61 6.08 11.98
CA VAL A 51 19.80 5.24 12.15
C VAL A 51 19.46 3.77 11.89
N TYR A 52 18.37 3.27 12.48
CA TYR A 52 17.90 1.91 12.22
C TYR A 52 17.67 1.65 10.73
N PHE A 53 16.92 2.52 10.05
CA PHE A 53 16.62 2.30 8.65
C PHE A 53 17.89 2.37 7.79
N SER A 54 18.76 3.35 8.05
CA SER A 54 19.98 3.55 7.27
C SER A 54 21.01 2.43 7.46
N ALA A 55 21.31 2.07 8.71
CA ALA A 55 22.36 1.11 9.05
C ALA A 55 21.85 -0.32 9.23
N GLY A 56 20.60 -0.50 9.64
CA GLY A 56 19.97 -1.82 9.85
C GLY A 56 19.30 -2.39 8.61
N VAL A 57 18.82 -1.55 7.69
CA VAL A 57 18.05 -2.01 6.51
C VAL A 57 18.76 -1.63 5.21
N ALA A 58 18.87 -0.33 4.93
CA ALA A 58 19.31 0.17 3.64
C ALA A 58 20.75 -0.21 3.29
N LEU A 59 21.71 0.06 4.19
CA LEU A 59 23.12 -0.21 3.94
C LEU A 59 23.44 -1.71 3.82
N PRO A 60 23.02 -2.61 4.74
CA PRO A 60 23.19 -4.05 4.57
C PRO A 60 22.56 -4.54 3.25
N GLY A 61 21.37 -4.03 2.92
CA GLY A 61 20.68 -4.35 1.69
C GLY A 61 21.43 -3.94 0.41
N VAL A 62 22.01 -2.73 0.37
CA VAL A 62 22.87 -2.27 -0.73
C VAL A 62 24.09 -3.17 -0.89
N LEU A 63 24.73 -3.55 0.22
CA LEU A 63 25.90 -4.42 0.21
C LEU A 63 25.55 -5.83 -0.33
N LEU A 64 24.45 -6.41 0.13
CA LEU A 64 23.94 -7.70 -0.34
C LEU A 64 23.52 -7.66 -1.81
N LEU A 65 22.83 -6.60 -2.25
CA LEU A 65 22.48 -6.36 -3.65
C LEU A 65 23.74 -6.38 -4.54
N ARG A 66 24.76 -5.62 -4.16
CA ARG A 66 26.02 -5.51 -4.91
C ARG A 66 26.83 -6.81 -4.90
N ALA A 67 26.73 -7.61 -3.84
CA ALA A 67 27.41 -8.90 -3.75
C ALA A 67 26.73 -10.00 -4.57
N LEU A 68 25.39 -10.04 -4.58
CA LEU A 68 24.60 -11.07 -5.27
C LEU A 68 24.37 -10.75 -6.76
N TRP A 69 24.38 -9.46 -7.13
CA TRP A 69 24.17 -9.02 -8.50
C TRP A 69 25.24 -8.05 -8.97
N ARG A 70 25.06 -6.74 -8.72
CA ARG A 70 25.97 -5.64 -9.08
C ARG A 70 25.46 -4.31 -8.53
N SER A 71 26.30 -3.28 -8.59
CA SER A 71 25.83 -1.89 -8.51
C SER A 71 25.25 -1.46 -9.86
N THR A 72 24.26 -0.56 -9.85
CA THR A 72 23.75 0.10 -11.06
C THR A 72 24.62 1.29 -11.49
N GLY A 73 25.64 1.64 -10.70
CA GLY A 73 26.56 2.74 -10.95
C GLY A 73 26.17 4.05 -10.26
N ASN A 74 25.04 4.11 -9.55
CA ASN A 74 24.66 5.29 -8.77
C ASN A 74 23.97 4.91 -7.45
N TRP A 75 24.12 5.77 -6.44
CA TRP A 75 23.62 5.51 -5.09
C TRP A 75 22.10 5.48 -4.98
N ALA A 76 21.37 6.25 -5.79
CA ALA A 76 19.92 6.37 -5.64
C ALA A 76 19.20 5.07 -6.05
N GLU A 77 19.57 4.49 -7.19
CA GLU A 77 19.04 3.19 -7.62
C GLU A 77 19.55 2.05 -6.73
N ASP A 78 20.83 2.05 -6.35
CA ASP A 78 21.39 1.08 -5.40
C ASP A 78 20.66 1.15 -4.04
N LEU A 79 20.36 2.34 -3.53
CA LEU A 79 19.64 2.54 -2.28
C LEU A 79 18.18 2.05 -2.39
N GLY A 80 17.49 2.37 -3.49
CA GLY A 80 16.12 1.93 -3.71
C GLY A 80 16.01 0.40 -3.77
N LEU A 81 16.74 -0.24 -4.68
CA LEU A 81 16.74 -1.70 -4.80
C LEU A 81 17.35 -2.36 -3.56
N GLY A 82 18.43 -1.79 -3.04
CA GLY A 82 19.16 -2.28 -1.88
C GLY A 82 18.29 -2.27 -0.63
N ALA A 83 17.52 -1.22 -0.38
CA ALA A 83 16.60 -1.18 0.76
C ALA A 83 15.55 -2.31 0.69
N VAL A 84 15.02 -2.63 -0.50
CA VAL A 84 14.10 -3.79 -0.65
C VAL A 84 14.79 -5.13 -0.34
N VAL A 85 16.05 -5.27 -0.77
CA VAL A 85 16.87 -6.46 -0.41
C VAL A 85 17.14 -6.49 1.09
N GLY A 86 17.41 -5.33 1.71
CA GLY A 86 17.61 -5.15 3.14
C GLY A 86 16.38 -5.52 3.95
N ILE A 87 15.19 -5.09 3.51
CA ILE A 87 13.90 -5.48 4.09
C ILE A 87 13.71 -6.99 4.01
N THR A 88 14.00 -7.59 2.86
CA THR A 88 13.88 -9.04 2.65
C THR A 88 14.81 -9.81 3.59
N TYR A 89 16.03 -9.32 3.75
CA TYR A 89 17.01 -9.85 4.70
C TYR A 89 16.58 -9.64 6.16
N GLN A 90 15.99 -8.50 6.48
CA GLN A 90 15.51 -8.17 7.81
C GLN A 90 14.35 -9.07 8.24
N LEU A 91 13.43 -9.42 7.33
CA LEU A 91 12.36 -10.37 7.59
C LEU A 91 12.88 -11.77 7.93
N LEU A 92 13.95 -12.21 7.26
CA LEU A 92 14.61 -13.48 7.61
C LEU A 92 15.20 -13.42 9.03
N GLY A 93 15.88 -12.33 9.38
CA GLY A 93 16.40 -12.11 10.73
C GLY A 93 15.30 -12.10 11.78
N TRP A 94 14.24 -11.34 11.52
CA TRP A 94 13.06 -11.30 12.39
C TRP A 94 12.50 -12.70 12.62
N ALA A 95 12.30 -13.49 11.58
CA ALA A 95 11.74 -14.84 11.71
C ALA A 95 12.65 -15.73 12.57
N LEU A 96 13.95 -15.75 12.29
CA LEU A 96 14.92 -16.59 13.03
C LEU A 96 15.02 -16.19 14.51
N PHE A 97 15.11 -14.89 14.80
CA PHE A 97 15.24 -14.40 16.18
C PHE A 97 13.93 -14.52 16.95
N THR A 98 12.77 -14.38 16.28
CA THR A 98 11.46 -14.56 16.91
C THR A 98 11.20 -16.02 17.27
N VAL A 99 11.50 -16.95 16.35
CA VAL A 99 11.40 -18.40 16.63
C VAL A 99 12.35 -18.82 17.76
N ALA A 100 13.55 -18.24 17.81
CA ALA A 100 14.52 -18.53 18.87
C ALA A 100 14.19 -17.84 20.23
N GLY A 101 13.20 -16.95 20.28
CA GLY A 101 12.92 -16.14 21.48
C GLY A 101 14.01 -15.11 21.79
N TRP A 102 14.80 -14.72 20.80
CA TRP A 102 15.94 -13.80 20.89
C TRP A 102 15.66 -12.42 20.28
N GLN A 103 14.40 -12.02 20.14
CA GLN A 103 13.99 -10.75 19.53
C GLN A 103 14.78 -9.56 20.09
N GLN A 104 15.15 -9.62 21.38
CA GLN A 104 15.94 -8.58 22.02
C GLN A 104 17.35 -8.38 21.47
N ALA A 105 17.93 -9.40 20.85
CA ALA A 105 19.25 -9.36 20.23
C ALA A 105 19.20 -9.14 18.71
N LEU A 106 18.02 -8.86 18.12
CA LEU A 106 17.85 -8.75 16.66
C LEU A 106 18.78 -7.70 16.01
N VAL A 107 19.24 -6.70 16.76
CA VAL A 107 20.25 -5.72 16.29
C VAL A 107 21.56 -6.37 15.83
N VAL A 108 21.89 -7.56 16.35
CA VAL A 108 23.07 -8.34 15.94
C VAL A 108 22.96 -8.77 14.48
N TRP A 109 21.76 -9.05 13.98
CA TRP A 109 21.53 -9.52 12.61
C TRP A 109 22.12 -8.58 11.54
N PRO A 110 21.71 -7.30 11.44
CA PRO A 110 22.34 -6.38 10.49
C PRO A 110 23.80 -6.07 10.84
N ALA A 111 24.17 -6.05 12.14
CA ALA A 111 25.56 -5.80 12.56
C ALA A 111 26.52 -6.88 12.03
N LEU A 112 26.10 -8.15 11.99
CA LEU A 112 26.88 -9.25 11.43
C LEU A 112 27.16 -9.05 9.94
N VAL A 113 26.19 -8.57 9.15
CA VAL A 113 26.42 -8.27 7.72
C VAL A 113 27.44 -7.17 7.57
N LEU A 114 27.26 -6.06 8.29
CA LEU A 114 28.18 -4.93 8.22
C LEU A 114 29.60 -5.35 8.63
N ALA A 115 29.73 -6.09 9.73
CA ALA A 115 31.00 -6.63 10.21
C ALA A 115 31.64 -7.58 9.20
N LEU A 116 30.88 -8.49 8.59
CA LEU A 116 31.38 -9.42 7.57
C LEU A 116 31.90 -8.68 6.34
N PHE A 117 31.15 -7.69 5.85
CA PHE A 117 31.56 -6.87 4.71
C PHE A 117 32.73 -5.93 5.02
N ALA A 118 32.91 -5.55 6.28
CA ALA A 118 34.08 -4.79 6.73
C ALA A 118 35.31 -5.69 6.93
N ALA A 119 35.14 -6.89 7.48
CA ALA A 119 36.23 -7.79 7.82
C ALA A 119 36.80 -8.52 6.59
N VAL A 120 35.95 -9.03 5.69
CA VAL A 120 36.37 -9.90 4.57
C VAL A 120 36.87 -9.08 3.38
N PRO A 121 38.16 -9.17 2.98
CA PRO A 121 38.74 -8.34 1.92
C PRO A 121 38.00 -8.41 0.58
N ARG A 122 37.51 -9.60 0.20
CA ARG A 122 36.73 -9.80 -1.04
C ARG A 122 35.37 -9.08 -1.01
N LEU A 123 34.82 -8.81 0.16
CA LEU A 123 33.54 -8.12 0.33
C LEU A 123 33.69 -6.60 0.47
N ARG A 124 34.85 -6.12 0.96
CA ARG A 124 35.15 -4.68 1.12
C ARG A 124 34.95 -3.87 -0.16
N ARG A 125 35.15 -4.50 -1.33
CA ARG A 125 34.92 -3.86 -2.64
C ARG A 125 33.47 -3.39 -2.85
N HIS A 126 32.48 -4.02 -2.21
CA HIS A 126 31.06 -3.70 -2.40
C HIS A 126 30.61 -2.43 -1.66
N TRP A 127 31.43 -1.89 -0.76
CA TRP A 127 31.18 -0.58 -0.14
C TRP A 127 31.25 0.57 -1.15
N ARG A 128 32.01 0.38 -2.24
CA ARG A 128 32.23 1.39 -3.28
C ARG A 128 31.54 0.96 -4.58
N ILE A 129 31.16 1.96 -5.37
CA ILE A 129 30.70 1.75 -6.74
C ILE A 129 31.95 1.66 -7.61
N ALA A 130 32.23 0.45 -8.12
CA ALA A 130 33.42 0.21 -8.96
C ALA A 130 33.36 0.94 -10.32
N GLU A 131 32.17 1.00 -10.92
CA GLU A 131 31.92 1.69 -12.19
C GLU A 131 30.85 2.79 -12.01
N PRO A 132 31.24 4.01 -11.62
CA PRO A 132 30.29 5.11 -11.44
C PRO A 132 29.58 5.48 -12.75
N ARG A 133 28.25 5.51 -12.71
CA ARG A 133 27.35 6.00 -13.76
C ARG A 133 26.39 7.03 -13.15
N PRO A 134 26.91 8.22 -12.78
CA PRO A 134 26.12 9.22 -12.08
C PRO A 134 24.96 9.72 -12.95
N LEU A 135 23.85 10.06 -12.30
CA LEU A 135 22.68 10.61 -12.97
C LEU A 135 22.79 12.14 -13.08
N PRO A 136 22.10 12.76 -14.06
CA PRO A 136 22.07 14.22 -14.18
C PRO A 136 21.51 14.89 -12.92
N MET A 137 21.95 16.12 -12.63
CA MET A 137 21.43 16.88 -11.48
C MET A 137 19.92 17.10 -11.54
N ALA A 138 19.37 17.30 -12.73
CA ALA A 138 17.93 17.41 -12.93
C ALA A 138 17.16 16.15 -12.49
N TRP A 139 17.75 14.96 -12.66
CA TRP A 139 17.17 13.73 -12.14
C TRP A 139 17.09 13.75 -10.62
N THR A 140 18.20 14.14 -9.98
CA THR A 140 18.34 14.17 -8.53
C THR A 140 17.36 15.18 -7.91
N TRP A 141 17.27 16.38 -8.46
CA TRP A 141 16.30 17.39 -8.05
C TRP A 141 14.86 16.94 -8.26
N GLY A 142 14.55 16.37 -9.42
CA GLY A 142 13.20 15.89 -9.72
C GLY A 142 12.73 14.80 -8.75
N LEU A 143 13.61 13.84 -8.44
CA LEU A 143 13.30 12.79 -7.47
C LEU A 143 13.23 13.31 -6.04
N ALA A 144 14.13 14.19 -5.63
CA ALA A 144 14.12 14.78 -4.31
C ALA A 144 12.86 15.65 -4.07
N ALA A 145 12.43 16.41 -5.08
CA ALA A 145 11.19 17.19 -5.03
C ALA A 145 9.95 16.28 -4.94
N ALA A 146 9.90 15.22 -5.75
CA ALA A 146 8.81 14.24 -5.68
C ALA A 146 8.77 13.53 -4.31
N ALA A 147 9.94 13.16 -3.77
CA ALA A 147 10.05 12.58 -2.43
C ALA A 147 9.58 13.55 -1.34
N ALA A 148 9.93 14.84 -1.46
CA ALA A 148 9.48 15.87 -0.53
C ALA A 148 7.96 16.05 -0.55
N VAL A 149 7.33 16.01 -1.73
CA VAL A 149 5.87 16.03 -1.86
C VAL A 149 5.23 14.79 -1.22
N MET A 150 5.75 13.59 -1.47
CA MET A 150 5.24 12.35 -0.86
C MET A 150 5.34 12.38 0.66
N VAL A 151 6.50 12.75 1.20
CA VAL A 151 6.77 12.81 2.64
C VAL A 151 5.95 13.92 3.30
N GLY A 152 5.84 15.09 2.66
CA GLY A 152 5.02 16.18 3.17
C GLY A 152 3.53 15.84 3.18
N GLY A 153 3.00 15.24 2.10
CA GLY A 153 1.61 14.78 2.06
C GLY A 153 1.32 13.70 3.11
N ALA A 154 2.27 12.79 3.36
CA ALA A 154 2.15 11.79 4.41
C ALA A 154 2.15 12.41 5.82
N THR A 155 3.02 13.38 6.09
CA THR A 155 3.17 13.98 7.44
C THR A 155 2.11 15.06 7.73
N PHE A 156 2.00 16.06 6.87
CA PHE A 156 1.08 17.19 7.06
C PHE A 156 -0.37 16.86 6.72
N GLY A 157 -0.61 15.84 5.89
CA GLY A 157 -1.95 15.38 5.53
C GLY A 157 -2.38 14.15 6.31
N VAL A 158 -1.80 12.99 5.99
CA VAL A 158 -2.29 11.69 6.48
C VAL A 158 -1.98 11.46 7.97
N TYR A 159 -0.76 11.71 8.44
CA TYR A 159 -0.42 11.54 9.85
C TYR A 159 -1.12 12.56 10.74
N ALA A 160 -1.19 13.82 10.29
CA ALA A 160 -1.98 14.85 10.96
C ALA A 160 -3.47 14.47 11.04
N TYR A 161 -3.98 13.77 10.04
CA TYR A 161 -5.34 13.24 10.06
C TYR A 161 -5.53 12.11 11.06
N HIS A 162 -4.53 11.30 11.39
CA HIS A 162 -4.68 10.14 12.27
C HIS A 162 -4.05 10.37 13.64
N PRO A 163 -4.83 10.78 14.66
CA PRO A 163 -4.38 10.76 16.05
C PRO A 163 -3.85 9.39 16.45
N MET A 164 -2.77 9.36 17.20
CA MET A 164 -2.22 8.12 17.76
C MET A 164 -2.80 7.87 19.16
N PRO A 165 -3.00 6.60 19.58
CA PRO A 165 -3.25 6.30 20.98
C PRO A 165 -2.16 6.88 21.90
N PRO A 166 -2.52 7.43 23.09
CA PRO A 166 -3.81 7.32 23.79
C PRO A 166 -4.67 8.59 23.74
N ALA A 167 -4.70 9.35 22.63
CA ALA A 167 -5.47 10.60 22.56
C ALA A 167 -6.98 10.51 22.89
N GLY A 168 -7.55 9.31 23.05
CA GLY A 168 -8.94 9.11 23.50
C GLY A 168 -9.98 9.64 22.52
N THR A 169 -9.81 9.37 21.23
CA THR A 169 -10.65 9.89 20.14
C THR A 169 -11.08 8.75 19.22
N ALA A 170 -11.47 9.06 17.98
CA ALA A 170 -11.71 8.04 16.97
C ALA A 170 -10.39 7.49 16.42
N TYR A 171 -10.29 6.17 16.28
CA TYR A 171 -9.18 5.53 15.56
C TYR A 171 -9.70 4.75 14.37
N TYR A 172 -9.01 4.85 13.24
CA TYR A 172 -9.37 4.07 12.07
C TYR A 172 -9.17 2.57 12.38
N PRO A 173 -10.18 1.70 12.16
CA PRO A 173 -10.15 0.32 12.64
C PRO A 173 -8.98 -0.49 12.06
N ASP A 174 -8.62 -0.25 10.80
CA ASP A 174 -7.49 -0.97 10.17
C ASP A 174 -6.16 -0.64 10.84
N LEU A 175 -5.98 0.58 11.36
CA LEU A 175 -4.75 0.94 12.08
C LEU A 175 -4.66 0.21 13.42
N LEU A 176 -5.77 0.04 14.15
CA LEU A 176 -5.78 -0.77 15.37
C LEU A 176 -5.58 -2.27 15.08
N PHE A 177 -6.17 -2.77 13.99
CA PHE A 177 -5.94 -4.14 13.55
C PHE A 177 -4.46 -4.38 13.18
N HIS A 178 -3.85 -3.49 12.39
CA HIS A 178 -2.42 -3.56 12.07
C HIS A 178 -1.55 -3.43 13.32
N LEU A 179 -1.89 -2.53 14.25
CA LEU A 179 -1.19 -2.40 15.52
C LEU A 179 -1.22 -3.68 16.34
N SER A 180 -2.37 -4.39 16.36
CA SER A 180 -2.49 -5.68 17.06
C SER A 180 -1.55 -6.75 16.48
N MET A 181 -1.41 -6.79 15.14
CA MET A 181 -0.52 -7.72 14.46
C MET A 181 0.95 -7.36 14.70
N VAL A 182 1.31 -6.06 14.68
CA VAL A 182 2.67 -5.63 15.01
C VAL A 182 3.03 -6.08 16.42
N ASN A 183 2.14 -5.88 17.40
CA ASN A 183 2.36 -6.35 18.77
C ASN A 183 2.57 -7.87 18.83
N GLU A 184 1.76 -8.66 18.12
CA GLU A 184 1.92 -10.12 18.06
C GLU A 184 3.25 -10.55 17.44
N LEU A 185 3.67 -9.90 16.38
CA LEU A 185 4.88 -10.27 15.65
C LEU A 185 6.17 -9.90 16.41
N THR A 186 6.10 -9.11 17.48
CA THR A 186 7.24 -8.92 18.41
C THR A 186 7.49 -10.13 19.33
N ARG A 187 6.57 -11.11 19.35
CA ARG A 187 6.61 -12.21 20.33
C ARG A 187 6.43 -13.61 19.74
N SER A 188 5.88 -13.77 18.53
CA SER A 188 5.56 -15.09 17.98
C SER A 188 5.79 -15.21 16.47
N ALA A 189 6.29 -16.38 16.07
CA ALA A 189 6.40 -16.84 14.70
C ALA A 189 6.26 -18.38 14.71
N PRO A 190 5.23 -18.99 14.09
CA PRO A 190 4.13 -18.34 13.39
C PRO A 190 3.23 -17.50 14.33
N PRO A 191 2.65 -16.39 13.84
CA PRO A 191 1.79 -15.52 14.65
C PRO A 191 0.43 -16.16 14.97
N GLN A 192 -0.11 -15.83 16.15
CA GLN A 192 -1.51 -16.12 16.49
C GLN A 192 -2.41 -14.94 16.11
N LEU A 193 -3.69 -15.20 15.88
CA LEU A 193 -4.69 -14.15 15.73
C LEU A 193 -4.88 -13.43 17.08
N PRO A 194 -4.50 -12.15 17.22
CA PRO A 194 -4.52 -11.48 18.52
C PRO A 194 -5.92 -11.34 19.11
N GLN A 195 -6.93 -11.26 18.24
CA GLN A 195 -8.33 -11.08 18.63
C GLN A 195 -8.97 -12.35 19.17
N VAL A 196 -8.41 -13.54 18.89
CA VAL A 196 -9.01 -14.82 19.29
C VAL A 196 -7.90 -15.80 19.66
N ALA A 197 -7.61 -15.90 20.96
CA ALA A 197 -6.49 -16.66 21.50
C ALA A 197 -6.51 -18.12 21.06
N GLY A 198 -5.32 -18.65 20.72
CA GLY A 198 -5.13 -20.04 20.31
C GLY A 198 -5.39 -20.31 18.82
N LEU A 199 -5.83 -19.32 18.04
CA LEU A 199 -5.96 -19.45 16.59
C LEU A 199 -4.75 -18.89 15.85
N GLN A 200 -4.44 -19.44 14.68
CA GLN A 200 -3.38 -18.94 13.81
C GLN A 200 -3.83 -17.66 13.09
N LEU A 201 -2.89 -16.78 12.78
CA LEU A 201 -3.16 -15.56 12.02
C LEU A 201 -3.21 -15.87 10.51
N ASP A 202 -4.41 -16.02 9.99
CA ASP A 202 -4.68 -16.22 8.56
C ASP A 202 -4.86 -14.87 7.83
N TYR A 203 -3.81 -14.07 7.78
CA TYR A 203 -3.80 -12.76 7.10
C TYR A 203 -2.40 -12.41 6.60
N HIS A 204 -2.26 -11.64 5.52
CA HIS A 204 -0.94 -11.23 5.01
C HIS A 204 -0.22 -10.27 5.97
N TRP A 205 0.86 -10.72 6.62
CA TRP A 205 1.45 -10.03 7.77
C TRP A 205 2.90 -9.56 7.63
N PHE A 206 3.55 -9.74 6.47
CA PHE A 206 4.98 -9.37 6.29
C PHE A 206 5.30 -7.89 6.52
N ALA A 207 4.42 -6.96 6.12
CA ALA A 207 4.61 -5.53 6.43
C ALA A 207 4.58 -5.27 7.94
N ASN A 208 3.74 -6.00 8.69
CA ASN A 208 3.67 -5.89 10.14
C ASN A 208 4.89 -6.53 10.81
N ALA A 209 5.46 -7.58 10.22
CA ALA A 209 6.69 -8.21 10.70
C ALA A 209 7.90 -7.28 10.50
N ASP A 210 7.97 -6.55 9.40
CA ASP A 210 8.99 -5.50 9.20
C ASP A 210 8.88 -4.38 10.25
N MET A 211 7.65 -3.97 10.58
CA MET A 211 7.41 -3.03 11.69
C MET A 211 7.82 -3.61 13.05
N ALA A 212 7.49 -4.88 13.32
CA ALA A 212 7.88 -5.56 14.56
C ALA A 212 9.40 -5.68 14.69
N ALA A 213 10.09 -6.01 13.60
CA ALA A 213 11.54 -6.02 13.55
C ALA A 213 12.15 -4.64 13.84
N ALA A 214 11.51 -3.56 13.34
CA ALA A 214 11.89 -2.20 13.67
C ALA A 214 11.68 -1.88 15.16
N VAL A 215 10.57 -2.33 15.77
CA VAL A 215 10.32 -2.22 17.21
C VAL A 215 11.39 -2.96 18.02
N ASP A 216 11.73 -4.19 17.64
CA ASP A 216 12.69 -5.02 18.36
C ASP A 216 14.11 -4.44 18.33
N ILE A 217 14.52 -3.83 17.21
CA ILE A 217 15.82 -3.17 17.10
C ILE A 217 15.83 -1.79 17.78
N THR A 218 14.82 -0.95 17.52
CA THR A 218 14.81 0.45 17.98
C THR A 218 14.30 0.63 19.39
N ARG A 219 13.54 -0.34 19.92
CA ARG A 219 12.81 -0.22 21.20
C ARG A 219 11.83 0.94 21.25
N LEU A 220 11.40 1.43 20.10
CA LEU A 220 10.31 2.40 20.01
C LEU A 220 8.98 1.66 20.17
N SER A 221 7.93 2.37 20.60
CA SER A 221 6.62 1.73 20.74
C SER A 221 6.05 1.31 19.37
N PRO A 222 5.33 0.18 19.29
CA PRO A 222 4.59 -0.22 18.09
C PRO A 222 3.67 0.87 17.54
N ILE A 223 3.03 1.63 18.43
CA ILE A 223 2.19 2.79 18.08
C ILE A 223 2.99 3.80 17.27
N LEU A 224 4.15 4.23 17.76
CA LEU A 224 4.96 5.26 17.10
C LEU A 224 5.52 4.77 15.76
N VAL A 225 5.94 3.50 15.70
CA VAL A 225 6.46 2.90 14.46
C VAL A 225 5.37 2.89 13.37
N LEU A 226 4.18 2.36 13.67
CA LEU A 226 3.08 2.27 12.71
C LEU A 226 2.52 3.65 12.31
N TYR A 227 2.20 4.50 13.30
CA TYR A 227 1.46 5.74 13.05
C TYR A 227 2.32 6.87 12.49
N ARG A 228 3.65 6.83 12.65
CA ARG A 228 4.51 7.99 12.39
C ARG A 228 5.79 7.68 11.64
N LEU A 229 6.44 6.54 11.86
CA LEU A 229 7.82 6.37 11.37
C LEU A 229 7.95 5.47 10.15
N TRP A 230 7.19 4.39 10.08
CA TRP A 230 7.41 3.32 9.11
C TRP A 230 7.17 3.72 7.66
N LEU A 231 6.11 4.48 7.38
CA LEU A 231 5.71 4.75 6.00
C LEU A 231 6.72 5.62 5.24
N LEU A 232 7.33 6.62 5.90
CA LEU A 232 8.17 7.61 5.24
C LEU A 232 9.34 7.03 4.43
N PRO A 233 10.21 6.15 4.99
CA PRO A 233 11.24 5.51 4.18
C PRO A 233 10.67 4.63 3.06
N MET A 234 9.52 3.99 3.27
CA MET A 234 8.87 3.17 2.23
C MET A 234 8.43 4.02 1.03
N LEU A 235 7.97 5.26 1.25
CA LEU A 235 7.61 6.18 0.16
C LEU A 235 8.84 6.55 -0.67
N VAL A 236 9.96 6.89 -0.02
CA VAL A 236 11.21 7.25 -0.71
C VAL A 236 11.77 6.05 -1.47
N VAL A 237 11.84 4.89 -0.83
CA VAL A 237 12.28 3.64 -1.48
C VAL A 237 11.39 3.29 -2.66
N GLY A 238 10.07 3.37 -2.48
CA GLY A 238 9.11 3.10 -3.55
C GLY A 238 9.33 4.00 -4.77
N LEU A 239 9.49 5.31 -4.57
CA LEU A 239 9.83 6.24 -5.66
C LEU A 239 11.14 5.87 -6.36
N LEU A 240 12.18 5.54 -5.62
CA LEU A 240 13.48 5.15 -6.17
C LEU A 240 13.36 3.85 -6.99
N VAL A 241 12.64 2.85 -6.50
CA VAL A 241 12.42 1.57 -7.19
C VAL A 241 11.58 1.78 -8.45
N PHE A 242 10.53 2.60 -8.40
CA PHE A 242 9.68 2.88 -9.57
C PHE A 242 10.45 3.63 -10.65
N ALA A 243 11.27 4.62 -10.25
CA ALA A 243 12.14 5.35 -11.15
C ALA A 243 13.22 4.44 -11.78
N THR A 244 13.78 3.53 -10.98
CA THR A 244 14.73 2.51 -11.45
C THR A 244 14.08 1.58 -12.47
N PHE A 245 12.86 1.14 -12.21
CA PHE A 245 12.11 0.26 -13.12
C PHE A 245 11.80 0.94 -14.45
N ALA A 246 11.30 2.17 -14.42
CA ALA A 246 11.03 2.97 -15.62
C ALA A 246 12.29 3.14 -16.50
N ARG A 247 13.44 3.38 -15.87
CA ARG A 247 14.74 3.47 -16.57
C ARG A 247 15.24 2.13 -17.09
N THR A 248 15.05 1.05 -16.34
CA THR A 248 15.43 -0.31 -16.74
C THR A 248 14.70 -0.73 -18.02
N VAL A 249 13.43 -0.34 -18.13
CA VAL A 249 12.59 -0.57 -19.31
C VAL A 249 12.97 0.37 -20.46
N SER A 250 12.92 1.69 -20.23
CA SER A 250 13.03 2.70 -21.30
C SER A 250 14.46 3.04 -21.74
N ARG A 251 15.45 2.78 -20.87
CA ARG A 251 16.85 3.22 -20.97
C ARG A 251 17.05 4.73 -21.06
N ALA A 252 16.06 5.53 -20.64
CA ALA A 252 16.13 6.99 -20.64
C ALA A 252 16.06 7.53 -19.21
N TRP A 253 17.09 8.29 -18.78
CA TRP A 253 17.23 8.71 -17.39
C TRP A 253 16.02 9.49 -16.85
N TRP A 254 15.44 10.37 -17.66
CA TRP A 254 14.36 11.29 -17.25
C TRP A 254 13.03 10.58 -17.03
N THR A 255 12.84 9.36 -17.56
CA THR A 255 11.62 8.58 -17.32
C THR A 255 11.42 8.28 -15.85
N GLY A 256 12.51 8.15 -15.08
CA GLY A 256 12.42 8.01 -13.64
C GLY A 256 11.82 9.24 -12.95
N VAL A 257 12.13 10.45 -13.43
CA VAL A 257 11.53 11.69 -12.93
C VAL A 257 10.05 11.76 -13.29
N LEU A 258 9.70 11.42 -14.54
CA LEU A 258 8.31 11.40 -14.98
C LEU A 258 7.45 10.49 -14.09
N VAL A 259 7.92 9.27 -13.83
CA VAL A 259 7.22 8.32 -12.96
C VAL A 259 7.12 8.83 -11.53
N ALA A 260 8.20 9.41 -10.98
CA ALA A 260 8.18 9.97 -9.63
C ALA A 260 7.17 11.13 -9.51
N VAL A 261 7.13 12.03 -10.47
CA VAL A 261 6.17 13.15 -10.50
C VAL A 261 4.73 12.64 -10.67
N ALA A 262 4.49 11.65 -11.53
CA ALA A 262 3.16 11.08 -11.73
C ALA A 262 2.57 10.46 -10.44
N VAL A 263 3.43 9.92 -9.57
CA VAL A 263 3.03 9.35 -8.28
C VAL A 263 2.93 10.40 -7.18
N ALA A 264 3.80 11.41 -7.19
CA ALA A 264 3.83 12.46 -6.18
C ALA A 264 2.75 13.54 -6.39
N ALA A 265 2.45 13.92 -7.64
CA ALA A 265 1.54 15.02 -7.95
C ALA A 265 0.14 14.87 -7.33
N PRO A 266 -0.51 13.67 -7.33
CA PRO A 266 -1.79 13.48 -6.64
C PRO A 266 -1.74 13.79 -5.13
N GLN A 267 -0.58 13.65 -4.49
CA GLN A 267 -0.42 13.92 -3.06
C GLN A 267 -0.42 15.42 -2.73
N LEU A 268 -0.31 16.32 -3.73
CA LEU A 268 -0.40 17.76 -3.49
C LEU A 268 -1.73 18.17 -2.85
N ALA A 269 -2.80 17.39 -3.08
CA ALA A 269 -4.08 17.60 -2.43
C ALA A 269 -3.98 17.53 -0.89
N LEU A 270 -3.03 16.74 -0.36
CA LEU A 270 -2.82 16.53 1.08
C LEU A 270 -2.16 17.72 1.78
N PHE A 271 -1.69 18.72 1.03
CA PHE A 271 -1.21 19.99 1.59
C PHE A 271 -2.32 21.03 1.74
N VAL A 272 -3.45 20.80 1.07
CA VAL A 272 -4.63 21.68 1.14
C VAL A 272 -5.61 21.12 2.17
N ASP A 273 -5.77 19.80 2.21
CA ASP A 273 -6.64 19.15 3.17
C ASP A 273 -6.07 17.81 3.69
N ASN A 274 -6.58 17.38 4.83
CA ASN A 274 -6.15 16.13 5.44
C ASN A 274 -6.97 14.96 4.89
N GLY A 275 -6.38 13.77 4.87
CA GLY A 275 -6.97 12.60 4.22
C GLY A 275 -6.81 11.32 5.03
N VAL A 276 -7.78 10.41 4.88
CA VAL A 276 -7.72 9.06 5.46
C VAL A 276 -6.49 8.30 4.98
N ASP A 277 -6.06 8.54 3.75
CA ASP A 277 -4.96 7.80 3.14
C ASP A 277 -4.24 8.62 2.06
N LEU A 278 -3.11 8.10 1.58
CA LEU A 278 -2.44 8.63 0.39
C LEU A 278 -3.25 8.30 -0.87
N ALA A 279 -3.09 9.13 -1.89
CA ALA A 279 -3.55 8.74 -3.22
C ALA A 279 -2.80 7.48 -3.68
N PRO A 280 -3.47 6.53 -4.35
CA PRO A 280 -2.84 5.31 -4.84
C PRO A 280 -1.57 5.60 -5.66
N PRO A 281 -0.56 4.72 -5.59
CA PRO A 281 -0.70 3.34 -5.14
C PRO A 281 -0.18 3.05 -3.72
N PHE A 282 0.28 4.07 -2.99
CA PHE A 282 0.69 3.97 -1.59
C PHE A 282 -0.51 4.04 -0.65
N SER A 283 -0.34 3.50 0.56
CA SER A 283 -1.36 3.47 1.60
C SER A 283 -0.75 3.35 3.00
N LEU A 284 -1.25 4.15 3.95
CA LEU A 284 -1.02 4.00 5.39
C LEU A 284 -1.98 2.98 6.00
N VAL A 285 -3.26 3.02 5.62
CA VAL A 285 -4.29 2.14 6.20
C VAL A 285 -4.20 0.70 5.64
N SER A 286 -3.45 0.49 4.55
CA SER A 286 -3.00 -0.81 4.09
C SER A 286 -1.48 -0.82 3.89
N PRO A 287 -0.68 -0.92 4.98
CA PRO A 287 0.78 -1.04 4.90
C PRO A 287 1.21 -2.19 3.99
N SER A 288 0.44 -3.28 4.00
CA SER A 288 0.61 -4.43 3.13
C SER A 288 0.62 -4.10 1.65
N GLN A 289 -0.23 -3.18 1.19
CA GLN A 289 -0.25 -2.73 -0.21
C GLN A 289 1.04 -1.99 -0.56
N THR A 290 1.44 -1.02 0.25
CA THR A 290 2.68 -0.23 0.05
C THR A 290 3.89 -1.16 -0.05
N PHE A 291 4.00 -2.08 0.91
CA PHE A 291 5.14 -2.97 1.05
C PHE A 291 5.15 -4.11 0.00
N GLY A 292 3.98 -4.66 -0.34
CA GLY A 292 3.87 -5.64 -1.42
C GLY A 292 4.24 -5.03 -2.78
N MET A 293 3.80 -3.79 -3.04
CA MET A 293 4.06 -3.11 -4.31
C MET A 293 5.53 -2.75 -4.52
N LEU A 294 6.23 -2.25 -3.48
CA LEU A 294 7.67 -1.93 -3.58
C LEU A 294 8.49 -3.21 -3.84
N ALA A 295 8.18 -4.30 -3.13
CA ALA A 295 8.80 -5.59 -3.34
C ALA A 295 8.49 -6.15 -4.73
N GLY A 296 7.22 -6.15 -5.14
CA GLY A 296 6.80 -6.59 -6.48
C GLY A 296 7.48 -5.84 -7.61
N THR A 297 7.67 -4.52 -7.47
CA THR A 297 8.34 -3.71 -8.50
C THR A 297 9.85 -3.98 -8.54
N ALA A 298 10.51 -4.15 -7.39
CA ALA A 298 11.92 -4.55 -7.36
C ALA A 298 12.13 -5.95 -7.95
N ALA A 299 11.24 -6.91 -7.64
CA ALA A 299 11.22 -8.22 -8.27
C ALA A 299 11.05 -8.10 -9.80
N ALA A 300 10.17 -7.21 -10.28
CA ALA A 300 10.02 -6.95 -11.70
C ALA A 300 11.31 -6.39 -12.34
N VAL A 301 12.06 -5.51 -11.68
CA VAL A 301 13.38 -5.05 -12.13
C VAL A 301 14.34 -6.23 -12.31
N PHE A 302 14.44 -7.10 -11.30
CA PHE A 302 15.33 -8.28 -11.35
C PHE A 302 14.90 -9.28 -12.42
N LEU A 303 13.60 -9.52 -12.58
CA LEU A 303 13.05 -10.38 -13.64
C LEU A 303 13.34 -9.80 -15.03
N VAL A 304 13.23 -8.49 -15.21
CA VAL A 304 13.57 -7.86 -16.50
C VAL A 304 15.04 -8.08 -16.85
N GLU A 305 15.93 -7.95 -15.88
CA GLU A 305 17.36 -8.20 -16.06
C GLU A 305 17.63 -9.70 -16.35
N LEU A 306 17.00 -10.62 -15.63
CA LEU A 306 17.15 -12.08 -15.85
C LEU A 306 16.66 -12.54 -17.22
N LEU A 307 15.47 -12.07 -17.62
CA LEU A 307 14.74 -12.59 -18.78
C LEU A 307 15.15 -11.90 -20.08
N PHE A 308 15.52 -10.62 -20.03
CA PHE A 308 15.75 -9.81 -21.24
C PHE A 308 17.16 -9.24 -21.36
N ARG A 309 18.03 -9.39 -20.36
CA ARG A 309 19.41 -8.86 -20.40
C ARG A 309 20.44 -9.97 -20.26
N GLY A 310 20.94 -10.47 -21.39
CA GLY A 310 22.13 -11.32 -21.45
C GLY A 310 22.19 -12.47 -20.44
N ARG A 311 23.41 -12.90 -20.09
CA ARG A 311 23.67 -13.85 -19.00
C ARG A 311 23.89 -13.05 -17.71
N GLN A 312 23.18 -13.45 -16.65
CA GLN A 312 23.23 -12.80 -15.33
C GLN A 312 23.84 -13.74 -14.28
N PRO A 313 24.39 -13.22 -13.17
CA PRO A 313 24.87 -14.06 -12.07
C PRO A 313 23.72 -14.83 -11.41
N LYS A 314 24.02 -16.01 -10.86
CA LYS A 314 23.04 -16.85 -10.16
C LYS A 314 22.40 -16.13 -8.96
N GLY A 315 23.14 -15.23 -8.29
CA GLY A 315 22.63 -14.48 -7.15
C GLY A 315 21.43 -13.58 -7.49
N LEU A 316 21.27 -13.15 -8.75
CA LEU A 316 20.10 -12.37 -9.18
C LEU A 316 18.81 -13.21 -9.12
N TRP A 317 18.88 -14.54 -9.31
CA TRP A 317 17.72 -15.42 -9.10
C TRP A 317 17.27 -15.44 -7.65
N VAL A 318 18.23 -15.48 -6.72
CA VAL A 318 17.96 -15.44 -5.27
C VAL A 318 17.26 -14.12 -4.92
N LEU A 319 17.76 -12.99 -5.43
CA LEU A 319 17.13 -11.68 -5.23
C LEU A 319 15.72 -11.63 -5.81
N ALA A 320 15.53 -12.05 -7.08
CA ALA A 320 14.23 -12.02 -7.74
C ALA A 320 13.19 -12.85 -6.98
N LEU A 321 13.53 -14.08 -6.58
CA LEU A 321 12.60 -14.99 -5.92
C LEU A 321 12.31 -14.57 -4.48
N SER A 322 13.33 -14.25 -3.69
CA SER A 322 13.14 -13.85 -2.28
C SER A 322 12.31 -12.58 -2.18
N VAL A 323 12.58 -11.57 -3.01
CA VAL A 323 11.81 -10.33 -3.04
C VAL A 323 10.39 -10.56 -3.58
N ALA A 324 10.20 -11.47 -4.54
CA ALA A 324 8.85 -11.84 -5.01
C ALA A 324 8.03 -12.54 -3.91
N VAL A 325 8.64 -13.45 -3.13
CA VAL A 325 8.02 -14.08 -1.95
C VAL A 325 7.62 -13.03 -0.93
N VAL A 326 8.50 -12.05 -0.66
CA VAL A 326 8.15 -10.93 0.22
C VAL A 326 6.97 -10.14 -0.32
N GLY A 327 6.95 -9.85 -1.62
CA GLY A 327 5.81 -9.21 -2.28
C GLY A 327 4.50 -9.98 -2.08
N GLY A 328 4.51 -11.29 -2.31
CA GLY A 328 3.33 -12.16 -2.16
C GLY A 328 2.84 -12.33 -0.73
N GLY A 329 3.76 -12.52 0.24
CA GLY A 329 3.43 -12.60 1.66
C GLY A 329 2.96 -11.27 2.26
N SER A 330 3.24 -10.17 1.57
CA SER A 330 2.77 -8.85 1.95
C SER A 330 1.43 -8.52 1.33
N LYS A 331 1.22 -8.84 0.04
CA LYS A 331 -0.08 -8.69 -0.61
C LYS A 331 -0.30 -9.80 -1.64
N PRO A 332 -1.42 -10.55 -1.55
CA PRO A 332 -1.68 -11.70 -2.44
C PRO A 332 -1.84 -11.33 -3.92
N THR A 333 -2.03 -10.04 -4.24
CA THR A 333 -2.17 -9.55 -5.62
C THR A 333 -0.85 -9.53 -6.40
N ILE A 334 0.31 -9.50 -5.73
CA ILE A 334 1.61 -9.25 -6.37
C ILE A 334 2.07 -10.41 -7.24
N LEU A 335 2.00 -11.64 -6.72
CA LEU A 335 2.51 -12.80 -7.45
C LEU A 335 1.66 -13.14 -8.70
N PRO A 336 0.32 -13.09 -8.67
CA PRO A 336 -0.49 -13.21 -9.89
C PRO A 336 -0.10 -12.21 -10.99
N ILE A 337 0.22 -10.96 -10.61
CA ILE A 337 0.66 -9.93 -11.57
C ILE A 337 2.01 -10.31 -12.19
N LEU A 338 2.99 -10.74 -11.39
CA LEU A 338 4.29 -11.17 -11.90
C LEU A 338 4.20 -12.44 -12.75
N VAL A 339 3.33 -13.38 -12.38
CA VAL A 339 3.03 -14.57 -13.18
C VAL A 339 2.43 -14.17 -14.52
N GLY A 340 1.46 -13.24 -14.55
CA GLY A 340 0.90 -12.70 -15.79
C GLY A 340 1.95 -12.03 -16.67
N ALA A 341 2.85 -11.26 -16.06
CA ALA A 341 3.95 -10.59 -16.77
C ALA A 341 4.91 -11.59 -17.42
N VAL A 342 5.40 -12.59 -16.67
CA VAL A 342 6.29 -13.63 -17.23
C VAL A 342 5.54 -14.49 -18.25
N GLY A 343 4.29 -14.87 -17.95
CA GLY A 343 3.48 -15.77 -18.76
C GLY A 343 3.15 -15.21 -20.14
N LEU A 344 2.68 -13.96 -20.23
CA LEU A 344 2.36 -13.36 -21.53
C LEU A 344 3.61 -13.12 -22.38
N SER A 345 4.72 -12.73 -21.75
CA SER A 345 6.02 -12.60 -22.43
C SER A 345 6.53 -13.97 -22.94
N ALA A 346 6.44 -15.01 -22.10
CA ALA A 346 6.80 -16.38 -22.45
C ALA A 346 5.96 -16.90 -23.64
N LEU A 347 4.65 -16.67 -23.60
CA LEU A 347 3.74 -17.04 -24.70
C LEU A 347 4.12 -16.33 -25.99
N PHE A 348 4.40 -15.02 -25.94
CA PHE A 348 4.86 -14.28 -27.11
C PHE A 348 6.18 -14.82 -27.68
N VAL A 349 7.17 -15.09 -26.82
CA VAL A 349 8.46 -15.67 -27.23
C VAL A 349 8.26 -17.06 -27.85
N LEU A 350 7.43 -17.91 -27.24
CA LEU A 350 7.11 -19.23 -27.78
C LEU A 350 6.43 -19.14 -29.16
N ILE A 351 5.46 -18.25 -29.34
CA ILE A 351 4.77 -18.08 -30.63
C ILE A 351 5.72 -17.54 -31.70
N ARG A 352 6.52 -16.52 -31.35
CA ARG A 352 7.42 -15.83 -32.29
C ARG A 352 8.63 -16.68 -32.68
N ASP A 353 9.31 -17.26 -31.69
CA ASP A 353 10.59 -17.94 -31.87
C ASP A 353 10.43 -19.47 -31.96
N ARG A 354 9.22 -19.99 -31.72
CA ARG A 354 8.91 -21.44 -31.63
C ARG A 354 9.75 -22.20 -30.61
N LYS A 355 10.39 -21.47 -29.70
CA LYS A 355 11.28 -21.97 -28.65
C LYS A 355 11.08 -21.12 -27.40
N LEU A 356 10.94 -21.78 -26.25
CA LEU A 356 10.84 -21.10 -24.97
C LEU A 356 12.15 -21.29 -24.18
N PRO A 357 12.92 -20.22 -23.91
CA PRO A 357 14.13 -20.35 -23.12
C PRO A 357 13.83 -20.85 -21.69
N ALA A 358 14.63 -21.78 -21.18
CA ALA A 358 14.43 -22.41 -19.86
C ALA A 358 14.29 -21.40 -18.70
N ARG A 359 14.91 -20.22 -18.81
CA ARG A 359 14.75 -19.14 -17.82
C ARG A 359 13.31 -18.64 -17.68
N PHE A 360 12.51 -18.63 -18.74
CA PHE A 360 11.10 -18.26 -18.63
C PHE A 360 10.29 -19.33 -17.89
N ILE A 361 10.57 -20.60 -18.18
CA ILE A 361 9.94 -21.75 -17.50
C ILE A 361 10.31 -21.74 -16.01
N ALA A 362 11.59 -21.60 -15.69
CA ALA A 362 12.07 -21.53 -14.31
C ALA A 362 11.46 -20.33 -13.55
N ALA A 363 11.45 -19.13 -14.15
CA ALA A 363 10.84 -17.97 -13.52
C ALA A 363 9.34 -18.16 -13.29
N GLY A 364 8.59 -18.65 -14.29
CA GLY A 364 7.16 -18.92 -14.16
C GLY A 364 6.86 -19.96 -13.08
N ALA A 365 7.56 -21.10 -13.10
CA ALA A 365 7.39 -22.17 -12.12
C ALA A 365 7.71 -21.71 -10.69
N LEU A 366 8.80 -20.97 -10.49
CA LEU A 366 9.19 -20.44 -9.19
C LEU A 366 8.20 -19.39 -8.67
N LEU A 367 7.67 -18.52 -9.55
CA LEU A 367 6.64 -17.55 -9.16
C LEU A 367 5.32 -18.22 -8.79
N VAL A 368 4.90 -19.25 -9.52
CA VAL A 368 3.71 -20.05 -9.19
C VAL A 368 3.91 -20.80 -7.88
N ALA A 369 5.08 -21.44 -7.68
CA ALA A 369 5.41 -22.11 -6.42
C ALA A 369 5.43 -21.13 -5.25
N ALA A 370 5.99 -19.93 -5.44
CA ALA A 370 5.93 -18.85 -4.44
C ALA A 370 4.49 -18.39 -4.18
N ALA A 371 3.64 -18.32 -5.20
CA ALA A 371 2.24 -17.92 -5.06
C ALA A 371 1.48 -18.93 -4.21
N VAL A 372 1.59 -20.22 -4.55
CA VAL A 372 0.97 -21.31 -3.79
C VAL A 372 1.52 -21.33 -2.36
N GLY A 373 2.84 -21.28 -2.19
CA GLY A 373 3.49 -21.29 -0.88
C GLY A 373 3.04 -20.13 0.01
N THR A 374 3.05 -18.90 -0.52
CA THR A 374 2.62 -17.72 0.25
C THR A 374 1.12 -17.74 0.56
N LEU A 375 0.26 -18.17 -0.37
CA LEU A 375 -1.18 -18.30 -0.12
C LEU A 375 -1.50 -19.29 1.01
N LEU A 376 -0.77 -20.41 1.07
CA LEU A 376 -1.00 -21.46 2.07
C LEU A 376 -0.42 -21.14 3.45
N THR A 377 0.53 -20.19 3.56
CA THR A 377 1.31 -20.00 4.80
C THR A 377 1.22 -18.60 5.40
N VAL A 378 1.02 -17.57 4.57
CA VAL A 378 1.16 -16.17 5.00
C VAL A 378 0.00 -15.31 4.49
N ALA A 379 -0.37 -15.42 3.23
CA ALA A 379 -1.28 -14.47 2.58
C ALA A 379 -2.78 -14.81 2.74
N GLY A 380 -3.10 -15.82 3.57
CA GLY A 380 -4.32 -16.66 3.64
C GLY A 380 -5.69 -16.00 3.84
N SER A 381 -5.96 -14.84 3.24
CA SER A 381 -7.27 -14.17 3.28
C SER A 381 -7.93 -14.06 1.91
N THR A 382 -8.40 -15.19 1.38
CA THR A 382 -9.30 -15.23 0.21
C THR A 382 -10.76 -15.51 0.59
N SER A 383 -11.07 -15.72 1.88
CA SER A 383 -12.44 -16.02 2.30
C SER A 383 -13.41 -14.90 1.95
N GLY A 384 -14.60 -15.26 1.49
CA GLY A 384 -15.60 -14.30 1.00
C GLY A 384 -15.34 -13.74 -0.40
N SER A 385 -14.24 -14.12 -1.06
CA SER A 385 -14.01 -13.78 -2.47
C SER A 385 -14.86 -14.65 -3.38
N GLY A 386 -15.49 -14.03 -4.38
CA GLY A 386 -16.19 -14.70 -5.47
C GLY A 386 -15.71 -14.21 -6.84
N LEU A 387 -16.29 -14.79 -7.89
CA LEU A 387 -16.16 -14.29 -9.26
C LEU A 387 -17.44 -13.52 -9.63
N GLN A 388 -17.27 -12.27 -10.02
CA GLN A 388 -18.33 -11.47 -10.63
C GLN A 388 -17.71 -10.41 -11.52
N LEU A 389 -18.12 -10.41 -12.79
CA LEU A 389 -17.68 -9.43 -13.77
C LEU A 389 -18.20 -8.05 -13.39
N LEU A 390 -17.28 -7.09 -13.29
CA LEU A 390 -17.52 -5.69 -12.92
C LEU A 390 -18.05 -5.51 -11.49
N ALA A 391 -17.81 -6.46 -10.58
CA ALA A 391 -18.21 -6.37 -9.18
C ALA A 391 -17.83 -5.03 -8.54
N ILE A 392 -16.60 -4.59 -8.77
CA ILE A 392 -16.05 -3.33 -8.24
C ILE A 392 -16.88 -2.08 -8.59
N VAL A 393 -17.67 -2.10 -9.68
CA VAL A 393 -18.52 -0.99 -10.11
C VAL A 393 -19.61 -0.70 -9.06
N LYS A 394 -20.14 -1.73 -8.38
CA LYS A 394 -21.15 -1.56 -7.31
C LYS A 394 -20.62 -0.84 -6.08
N LEU A 395 -19.30 -0.80 -5.93
CA LEU A 395 -18.59 -0.16 -4.82
C LEU A 395 -18.13 1.27 -5.12
N GLN A 396 -18.36 1.76 -6.35
CA GLN A 396 -18.02 3.13 -6.73
C GLN A 396 -19.08 4.14 -6.29
N GLY A 397 -18.63 5.35 -5.98
CA GLY A 397 -19.51 6.46 -5.66
C GLY A 397 -20.51 6.74 -6.79
N GLY A 398 -21.78 6.96 -6.44
CA GLY A 398 -22.84 7.24 -7.41
C GLY A 398 -23.51 5.99 -8.00
N TYR A 399 -22.99 4.77 -7.80
CA TYR A 399 -23.59 3.53 -8.32
C TYR A 399 -25.07 3.39 -7.92
N ARG A 400 -25.35 3.30 -6.62
CA ARG A 400 -26.72 3.17 -6.11
C ARG A 400 -27.64 4.29 -6.59
N ALA A 401 -27.13 5.51 -6.72
CA ALA A 401 -27.90 6.64 -7.21
C ALA A 401 -28.27 6.49 -8.69
N ALA A 402 -27.33 6.04 -9.52
CA ALA A 402 -27.51 5.88 -10.96
C ALA A 402 -28.32 4.62 -11.33
N THR A 403 -28.16 3.53 -10.58
CA THR A 403 -28.74 2.22 -10.94
C THR A 403 -29.97 1.83 -10.13
N GLY A 404 -30.14 2.41 -8.94
CA GLY A 404 -31.11 1.93 -7.95
C GLY A 404 -30.76 0.56 -7.33
N ASP A 405 -29.60 -0.01 -7.69
CA ASP A 405 -29.13 -1.28 -7.16
C ASP A 405 -28.38 -1.07 -5.83
N ALA A 406 -28.78 -1.82 -4.81
CA ALA A 406 -28.23 -1.80 -3.46
C ALA A 406 -27.61 -3.15 -3.07
N THR A 407 -27.38 -4.04 -4.05
CA THR A 407 -26.75 -5.34 -3.83
C THR A 407 -25.37 -5.16 -3.17
N PRO A 408 -25.08 -5.85 -2.05
CA PRO A 408 -23.81 -5.72 -1.35
C PRO A 408 -22.62 -6.33 -2.13
N ALA A 409 -21.39 -5.98 -1.73
CA ALA A 409 -20.19 -6.74 -2.11
C ALA A 409 -20.33 -8.22 -1.75
N GLY A 410 -19.76 -9.11 -2.56
CA GLY A 410 -19.90 -10.56 -2.41
C GLY A 410 -21.25 -11.13 -2.86
N GLY A 411 -22.20 -10.31 -3.34
CA GLY A 411 -23.51 -10.73 -3.84
C GLY A 411 -23.77 -10.30 -5.29
N GLY A 412 -24.78 -10.92 -5.93
CA GLY A 412 -25.24 -10.53 -7.27
C GLY A 412 -24.88 -11.49 -8.41
N GLY A 413 -24.38 -12.68 -8.13
CA GLY A 413 -24.07 -13.70 -9.15
C GLY A 413 -22.85 -13.35 -10.02
N LEU A 414 -22.73 -13.96 -11.20
CA LEU A 414 -21.56 -13.81 -12.08
C LEU A 414 -21.50 -12.47 -12.83
N LEU A 415 -22.64 -11.81 -13.02
CA LEU A 415 -22.75 -10.53 -13.72
C LEU A 415 -23.23 -9.45 -12.75
N LEU A 416 -22.88 -8.19 -13.02
CA LEU A 416 -23.35 -7.06 -12.24
C LEU A 416 -24.90 -6.97 -12.30
N PRO A 417 -25.63 -6.92 -11.17
CA PRO A 417 -27.09 -7.02 -11.18
C PRO A 417 -27.79 -5.92 -11.98
N ALA A 418 -27.22 -4.71 -11.99
CA ALA A 418 -27.73 -3.61 -12.80
C ALA A 418 -27.70 -3.90 -14.32
N LEU A 419 -26.80 -4.78 -14.79
CA LEU A 419 -26.72 -5.18 -16.21
C LEU A 419 -27.77 -6.23 -16.57
N THR A 420 -28.23 -7.01 -15.59
CA THR A 420 -29.22 -8.08 -15.78
C THR A 420 -30.62 -7.70 -15.30
N SER A 421 -30.83 -6.46 -14.86
CA SER A 421 -32.08 -6.04 -14.22
C SER A 421 -33.26 -5.84 -15.20
N GLY A 422 -33.02 -5.90 -16.51
CA GLY A 422 -34.01 -5.57 -17.55
C GLY A 422 -34.38 -4.08 -17.64
N ARG A 423 -33.77 -3.21 -16.83
CA ARG A 423 -34.09 -1.77 -16.76
C ARG A 423 -33.02 -0.95 -17.49
N PHE A 424 -33.39 -0.35 -18.61
CA PHE A 424 -32.46 0.43 -19.44
C PHE A 424 -31.64 1.47 -18.66
N LEU A 425 -32.30 2.30 -17.83
CA LEU A 425 -31.61 3.34 -17.04
C LEU A 425 -30.63 2.75 -16.00
N SER A 426 -30.88 1.54 -15.49
CA SER A 426 -29.97 0.86 -14.57
C SER A 426 -28.69 0.41 -15.27
N VAL A 427 -28.84 -0.12 -16.50
CA VAL A 427 -27.71 -0.48 -17.36
C VAL A 427 -26.89 0.76 -17.71
N VAL A 428 -27.54 1.84 -18.17
CA VAL A 428 -26.85 3.10 -18.49
C VAL A 428 -26.13 3.67 -17.27
N GLY A 429 -26.78 3.68 -16.11
CA GLY A 429 -26.17 4.13 -14.86
C GLY A 429 -24.92 3.32 -14.48
N ALA A 430 -24.95 2.00 -14.65
CA ALA A 430 -23.81 1.13 -14.39
C ALA A 430 -22.65 1.42 -15.36
N LEU A 431 -22.94 1.63 -16.65
CA LEU A 431 -21.95 1.96 -17.67
C LEU A 431 -21.30 3.34 -17.43
N VAL A 432 -22.08 4.34 -17.00
CA VAL A 432 -21.56 5.66 -16.61
C VAL A 432 -20.57 5.53 -15.45
N VAL A 433 -20.94 4.78 -14.41
CA VAL A 433 -20.09 4.58 -13.22
C VAL A 433 -18.84 3.78 -13.57
N PHE A 434 -18.97 2.78 -14.44
CA PHE A 434 -17.83 2.05 -14.98
C PHE A 434 -16.88 2.98 -15.76
N ALA A 435 -17.41 3.85 -16.62
CA ALA A 435 -16.59 4.83 -17.34
C ALA A 435 -15.89 5.82 -16.41
N LEU A 436 -16.56 6.32 -15.36
CA LEU A 436 -15.95 7.14 -14.31
C LEU A 436 -14.81 6.41 -13.59
N MET A 437 -15.01 5.12 -13.30
CA MET A 437 -13.97 4.28 -12.70
C MET A 437 -12.76 4.15 -13.62
N LEU A 438 -12.95 3.93 -14.93
CA LEU A 438 -11.86 3.87 -15.89
C LEU A 438 -11.09 5.20 -15.96
N VAL A 439 -11.78 6.34 -15.90
CA VAL A 439 -11.15 7.67 -15.83
C VAL A 439 -10.35 7.84 -14.53
N ALA A 440 -10.89 7.40 -13.39
CA ALA A 440 -10.17 7.43 -12.11
C ALA A 440 -8.91 6.54 -12.13
N GLN A 441 -8.94 5.45 -12.91
CA GLN A 441 -7.84 4.50 -13.09
C GLN A 441 -7.02 4.76 -14.37
N ALA A 442 -7.11 5.95 -14.98
CA ALA A 442 -6.49 6.24 -16.27
C ALA A 442 -4.96 6.03 -16.26
N VAL A 443 -4.29 6.32 -15.13
CA VAL A 443 -2.85 6.03 -14.95
C VAL A 443 -2.54 4.55 -15.10
N ALA A 444 -3.39 3.65 -14.59
CA ALA A 444 -3.22 2.20 -14.72
C ALA A 444 -3.61 1.67 -16.12
N LEU A 445 -4.36 2.45 -16.90
CA LEU A 445 -4.67 2.15 -18.31
C LEU A 445 -3.60 2.65 -19.29
N ALA A 446 -2.88 3.71 -18.92
CA ALA A 446 -1.93 4.41 -19.80
C ALA A 446 -0.88 3.48 -20.44
N GLY A 447 -0.43 2.46 -19.71
CA GLY A 447 0.56 1.48 -20.17
C GLY A 447 0.12 0.64 -21.37
N TYR A 448 -1.19 0.44 -21.58
CA TYR A 448 -1.70 -0.26 -22.77
C TYR A 448 -1.42 0.49 -24.08
N GLY A 449 -1.10 1.79 -24.01
CA GLY A 449 -0.67 2.60 -25.16
C GLY A 449 0.55 2.03 -25.89
N LEU A 450 1.34 1.16 -25.25
CA LEU A 450 2.43 0.42 -25.88
C LEU A 450 1.98 -0.39 -27.11
N LEU A 451 0.74 -0.89 -27.12
CA LEU A 451 0.19 -1.64 -28.26
C LEU A 451 0.12 -0.80 -29.55
N GLY A 452 0.06 0.53 -29.42
CA GLY A 452 0.08 1.46 -30.56
C GLY A 452 1.42 1.54 -31.29
N ARG A 453 2.51 0.96 -30.75
CA ARG A 453 3.85 1.02 -31.35
C ARG A 453 4.30 -0.34 -31.87
N ARG A 454 4.67 -0.40 -33.15
CA ARG A 454 5.12 -1.64 -33.80
C ARG A 454 6.42 -2.16 -33.19
N GLU A 455 7.30 -1.27 -32.78
CA GLU A 455 8.59 -1.60 -32.19
C GLU A 455 8.42 -2.36 -30.87
N VAL A 456 7.47 -1.92 -30.04
CA VAL A 456 7.18 -2.55 -28.73
C VAL A 456 6.43 -3.87 -28.89
N ARG A 457 5.47 -3.95 -29.84
CA ARG A 457 4.75 -5.21 -30.13
C ARG A 457 5.66 -6.36 -30.57
N ARG A 458 6.89 -6.05 -31.02
CA ARG A 458 7.90 -7.03 -31.41
C ARG A 458 8.88 -7.38 -30.28
N ASP A 459 8.88 -6.59 -29.20
CA ASP A 459 9.78 -6.75 -28.06
C ASP A 459 9.08 -7.57 -26.95
N PRO A 460 9.66 -8.70 -26.51
CA PRO A 460 9.08 -9.51 -25.45
C PRO A 460 8.98 -8.78 -24.10
N LEU A 461 9.77 -7.73 -23.87
CA LEU A 461 9.62 -6.86 -22.69
C LEU A 461 8.32 -6.05 -22.73
N GLY A 462 7.84 -5.67 -23.91
CA GLY A 462 6.52 -5.04 -24.06
C GLY A 462 5.40 -5.96 -23.59
N TRP A 463 5.48 -7.24 -23.98
CA TRP A 463 4.53 -8.27 -23.55
C TRP A 463 4.64 -8.63 -22.07
N PHE A 464 5.81 -8.45 -21.46
CA PHE A 464 5.97 -8.57 -20.00
C PHE A 464 5.16 -7.51 -19.25
N LEU A 465 5.29 -6.24 -19.66
CA LEU A 465 4.53 -5.15 -19.05
C LEU A 465 3.02 -5.32 -19.28
N LEU A 466 2.62 -5.66 -20.51
CA LEU A 466 1.22 -5.93 -20.84
C LEU A 466 0.66 -7.12 -20.06
N GLY A 467 1.45 -8.17 -19.84
CA GLY A 467 1.02 -9.34 -19.08
C GLY A 467 0.69 -9.01 -17.63
N GLY A 468 1.53 -8.19 -17.00
CA GLY A 468 1.27 -7.69 -15.65
C GLY A 468 0.03 -6.81 -15.60
N LEU A 469 -0.12 -5.88 -16.57
CA LEU A 469 -1.31 -5.03 -16.69
C LEU A 469 -2.58 -5.85 -16.87
N VAL A 470 -2.59 -6.82 -17.79
CA VAL A 470 -3.72 -7.72 -18.04
C VAL A 470 -4.08 -8.51 -16.80
N ALA A 471 -3.11 -9.08 -16.08
CA ALA A 471 -3.38 -9.79 -14.83
C ALA A 471 -3.96 -8.88 -13.75
N GLY A 472 -3.43 -7.66 -13.59
CA GLY A 472 -3.98 -6.68 -12.64
C GLY A 472 -5.40 -6.26 -12.99
N TRP A 473 -5.68 -5.94 -14.26
CA TRP A 473 -7.03 -5.57 -14.69
C TRP A 473 -8.00 -6.75 -14.65
N ALA A 474 -7.56 -7.97 -14.98
CA ALA A 474 -8.38 -9.17 -14.84
C ALA A 474 -8.78 -9.39 -13.37
N GLY A 475 -7.82 -9.32 -12.44
CA GLY A 475 -8.12 -9.40 -11.00
C GLY A 475 -9.09 -8.32 -10.54
N PHE A 476 -8.90 -7.08 -11.01
CA PHE A 476 -9.76 -5.95 -10.66
C PHE A 476 -11.20 -6.04 -11.21
N LEU A 477 -11.38 -6.63 -12.39
CA LEU A 477 -12.68 -6.68 -13.07
C LEU A 477 -13.44 -7.98 -12.86
N LEU A 478 -12.77 -9.07 -12.47
CA LEU A 478 -13.38 -10.41 -12.37
C LEU A 478 -13.58 -10.89 -10.93
N VAL A 479 -12.83 -10.33 -9.96
CA VAL A 479 -12.92 -10.73 -8.55
C VAL A 479 -13.93 -9.83 -7.83
N ASP A 480 -14.82 -10.44 -7.06
CA ASP A 480 -15.67 -9.76 -6.08
C ASP A 480 -15.12 -10.06 -4.68
N HIS A 481 -14.45 -9.09 -4.08
CA HIS A 481 -13.90 -9.25 -2.74
C HIS A 481 -14.58 -8.28 -1.76
N PRO A 482 -14.82 -8.70 -0.50
CA PRO A 482 -15.35 -7.79 0.50
C PRO A 482 -14.51 -6.51 0.65
N SER A 483 -15.18 -5.37 0.85
CA SER A 483 -14.51 -4.05 1.00
C SER A 483 -13.65 -3.58 -0.18
N ALA A 484 -13.94 -4.03 -1.42
CA ALA A 484 -13.25 -3.57 -2.63
C ALA A 484 -11.74 -3.90 -2.68
N SER A 485 -11.30 -4.97 -2.00
CA SER A 485 -9.86 -5.30 -1.97
C SER A 485 -9.34 -5.80 -3.33
N GLU A 486 -10.21 -6.17 -4.27
CA GLU A 486 -9.82 -6.39 -5.67
C GLU A 486 -9.19 -5.14 -6.30
N SER A 487 -9.47 -3.94 -5.77
CA SER A 487 -8.79 -2.70 -6.19
C SER A 487 -7.27 -2.72 -5.98
N TYR A 488 -6.75 -3.55 -5.08
CA TYR A 488 -5.31 -3.68 -4.89
C TYR A 488 -4.60 -4.30 -6.10
N PHE A 489 -5.29 -5.03 -6.98
CA PHE A 489 -4.71 -5.49 -8.24
C PHE A 489 -4.34 -4.31 -9.14
N VAL A 490 -5.27 -3.39 -9.39
CA VAL A 490 -5.03 -2.24 -10.27
C VAL A 490 -4.02 -1.26 -9.64
N ARG A 491 -4.05 -1.06 -8.31
CA ARG A 491 -3.05 -0.24 -7.61
C ARG A 491 -1.64 -0.82 -7.75
N SER A 492 -1.50 -2.14 -7.70
CA SER A 492 -0.19 -2.81 -7.77
C SER A 492 0.44 -2.81 -9.15
N VAL A 493 -0.33 -2.62 -10.23
CA VAL A 493 0.21 -2.50 -11.60
C VAL A 493 0.58 -1.08 -12.00
N VAL A 494 0.29 -0.07 -11.18
CA VAL A 494 0.64 1.34 -11.46
C VAL A 494 2.12 1.51 -11.83
N PRO A 495 3.10 0.91 -11.12
CA PRO A 495 4.51 1.02 -11.52
C PRO A 495 4.82 0.43 -12.90
N MET A 496 4.16 -0.66 -13.29
CA MET A 496 4.28 -1.25 -14.64
C MET A 496 3.65 -0.36 -15.71
N SER A 497 2.47 0.19 -15.42
CA SER A 497 1.81 1.14 -16.33
C SER A 497 2.68 2.37 -16.54
N LEU A 498 3.21 2.96 -15.46
CA LEU A 498 4.07 4.14 -15.53
C LEU A 498 5.42 3.86 -16.21
N ALA A 499 6.01 2.69 -16.03
CA ALA A 499 7.21 2.28 -16.75
C ALA A 499 6.94 2.12 -18.26
N ALA A 500 5.82 1.51 -18.63
CA ALA A 500 5.34 1.40 -20.00
C ALA A 500 5.10 2.78 -20.63
N THR A 501 4.39 3.64 -19.92
CA THR A 501 4.15 5.04 -20.27
C THR A 501 5.46 5.82 -20.46
N GLY A 502 6.42 5.69 -19.55
CA GLY A 502 7.73 6.33 -19.66
C GLY A 502 8.52 5.85 -20.87
N TRP A 503 8.41 4.56 -21.20
CA TRP A 503 9.02 4.01 -22.42
C TRP A 503 8.35 4.56 -23.69
N LEU A 504 7.03 4.62 -23.73
CA LEU A 504 6.28 5.21 -24.84
C LEU A 504 6.66 6.69 -25.06
N ALA A 505 6.72 7.46 -23.97
CA ALA A 505 7.18 8.84 -24.00
C ALA A 505 8.63 8.94 -24.52
N ALA A 506 9.53 8.07 -24.06
CA ALA A 506 10.91 8.03 -24.55
C ALA A 506 11.01 7.75 -26.05
N LEU A 507 10.12 6.92 -26.62
CA LEU A 507 10.06 6.68 -28.06
C LEU A 507 9.59 7.91 -28.83
N TRP A 508 8.59 8.65 -28.33
CA TRP A 508 8.13 9.89 -28.96
C TRP A 508 9.19 11.01 -28.89
N PHE A 509 9.81 11.21 -27.73
CA PHE A 509 10.86 12.23 -27.56
C PHE A 509 12.09 11.98 -28.41
N LYS A 510 12.38 10.73 -28.81
CA LYS A 510 13.49 10.42 -29.73
C LYS A 510 13.29 11.05 -31.11
N GLN A 511 12.04 11.26 -31.54
CA GLN A 511 11.68 11.78 -32.85
C GLN A 511 11.75 13.32 -32.93
N LEU A 512 11.91 14.00 -31.79
CA LEU A 512 11.94 15.45 -31.69
C LEU A 512 13.37 15.99 -31.84
N GLN A 513 13.53 17.09 -32.60
CA GLN A 513 14.82 17.76 -32.77
C GLN A 513 15.25 18.54 -31.51
N ASP A 514 14.36 19.34 -30.92
CA ASP A 514 14.63 20.10 -29.68
C ASP A 514 13.91 19.50 -28.47
N ARG A 515 14.55 18.51 -27.84
CA ARG A 515 14.00 17.78 -26.69
C ARG A 515 13.86 18.63 -25.44
N ARG A 516 14.75 19.61 -25.23
CA ARG A 516 14.74 20.46 -24.03
C ARG A 516 13.54 21.37 -24.05
N ARG A 517 13.32 22.04 -25.18
CA ARG A 517 12.17 22.92 -25.38
C ARG A 517 10.86 22.14 -25.34
N ALA A 518 10.81 20.97 -25.98
CA ALA A 518 9.67 20.06 -25.89
C ALA A 518 9.33 19.68 -24.43
N ALA A 519 10.33 19.38 -23.61
CA ALA A 519 10.11 19.04 -22.20
C ALA A 519 9.54 20.23 -21.40
N ILE A 520 10.03 21.46 -21.63
CA ILE A 520 9.50 22.67 -21.00
C ILE A 520 8.04 22.90 -21.41
N VAL A 521 7.76 22.85 -22.71
CA VAL A 521 6.40 23.02 -23.25
C VAL A 521 5.44 21.98 -22.68
N VAL A 522 5.85 20.71 -22.65
CA VAL A 522 5.05 19.61 -22.07
C VAL A 522 4.81 19.84 -20.59
N GLY A 523 5.81 20.32 -19.83
CA GLY A 523 5.66 20.64 -18.42
C GLY A 523 4.63 21.75 -18.17
N VAL A 524 4.71 22.84 -18.93
CA VAL A 524 3.76 23.96 -18.85
C VAL A 524 2.35 23.50 -19.25
N LEU A 525 2.23 22.74 -20.33
CA LEU A 525 0.95 22.18 -20.77
C LEU A 525 0.36 21.23 -19.72
N ALA A 526 1.16 20.33 -19.14
CA ALA A 526 0.70 19.41 -18.11
C ALA A 526 0.16 20.16 -16.87
N ALA A 527 0.85 21.22 -16.45
CA ALA A 527 0.40 22.07 -15.34
C ALA A 527 -0.91 22.79 -15.67
N GLY A 528 -1.00 23.41 -16.86
CA GLY A 528 -2.22 24.07 -17.33
C GLY A 528 -3.40 23.11 -17.47
N LEU A 529 -3.17 21.91 -18.02
CA LEU A 529 -4.16 20.84 -18.12
C LEU A 529 -4.65 20.41 -16.73
N GLY A 530 -3.73 20.22 -15.78
CA GLY A 530 -4.08 19.90 -14.40
C GLY A 530 -5.04 20.93 -13.79
N LEU A 531 -4.76 22.22 -14.01
CA LEU A 531 -5.63 23.32 -13.54
C LEU A 531 -7.01 23.27 -14.21
N VAL A 532 -7.07 23.13 -15.55
CA VAL A 532 -8.33 23.07 -16.31
C VAL A 532 -9.18 21.88 -15.88
N TYR A 533 -8.60 20.67 -15.77
CA TYR A 533 -9.32 19.49 -15.31
C TYR A 533 -9.80 19.66 -13.86
N THR A 534 -8.99 20.25 -13.00
CA THR A 534 -9.37 20.50 -11.61
C THR A 534 -10.57 21.44 -11.53
N ALA A 535 -10.54 22.55 -12.26
CA ALA A 535 -11.67 23.49 -12.34
C ALA A 535 -12.93 22.82 -12.89
N ALA A 536 -12.80 22.06 -13.99
CA ALA A 536 -13.92 21.36 -14.62
C ALA A 536 -14.54 20.30 -13.69
N LEU A 537 -13.72 19.47 -13.04
CA LEU A 537 -14.18 18.44 -12.08
C LEU A 537 -14.80 19.06 -10.83
N THR A 538 -14.21 20.17 -10.34
CA THR A 538 -14.74 20.92 -9.21
C THR A 538 -16.04 21.62 -9.56
N ALA A 539 -16.30 22.00 -10.81
CA ALA A 539 -17.61 22.54 -11.21
C ALA A 539 -18.65 21.42 -11.44
N ALA A 540 -18.22 20.29 -12.01
CA ALA A 540 -19.11 19.23 -12.45
C ALA A 540 -19.70 18.36 -11.32
N LYS A 541 -19.00 18.25 -10.19
CA LYS A 541 -19.43 17.34 -9.12
C LYS A 541 -20.68 17.88 -8.40
N VAL A 542 -21.79 17.17 -8.44
CA VAL A 542 -23.03 17.61 -7.77
C VAL A 542 -23.63 16.42 -7.04
N THR A 543 -24.23 16.66 -5.87
CA THR A 543 -24.99 15.61 -5.16
C THR A 543 -26.14 15.15 -6.05
N PRO A 544 -26.22 13.85 -6.41
CA PRO A 544 -27.31 13.34 -7.22
C PRO A 544 -28.65 13.50 -6.51
N ARG A 545 -29.67 14.01 -7.22
CA ARG A 545 -31.05 14.26 -6.72
C ARG A 545 -32.04 14.05 -7.87
N GLY A 546 -33.34 14.08 -7.58
CA GLY A 546 -34.39 13.91 -8.60
C GLY A 546 -34.71 12.45 -8.89
N ASP A 547 -35.31 12.21 -10.05
CA ASP A 547 -35.65 10.89 -10.55
C ASP A 547 -34.40 10.08 -10.97
N GLN A 548 -34.57 8.87 -11.51
CA GLN A 548 -33.41 8.06 -11.90
C GLN A 548 -32.62 8.69 -13.06
N LEU A 549 -33.29 9.30 -14.03
CA LEU A 549 -32.63 9.94 -15.16
C LEU A 549 -31.78 11.12 -14.69
N ASP A 550 -32.34 11.98 -13.85
CA ASP A 550 -31.64 13.10 -13.22
C ASP A 550 -30.39 12.63 -12.48
N ARG A 551 -30.51 11.55 -11.69
CA ARG A 551 -29.37 10.98 -10.95
C ARG A 551 -28.30 10.45 -11.89
N VAL A 552 -28.66 9.73 -12.95
CA VAL A 552 -27.70 9.25 -13.96
C VAL A 552 -26.97 10.42 -14.61
N VAL A 553 -27.70 11.47 -15.01
CA VAL A 553 -27.10 12.69 -15.61
C VAL A 553 -26.17 13.39 -14.62
N LEU A 554 -26.57 13.56 -13.37
CA LEU A 554 -25.75 14.21 -12.33
C LEU A 554 -24.50 13.41 -12.00
N VAL A 555 -24.60 12.07 -11.95
CA VAL A 555 -23.44 11.18 -11.79
C VAL A 555 -22.53 11.26 -13.02
N ALA A 556 -23.07 11.39 -14.23
CA ALA A 556 -22.29 11.48 -15.47
C ALA A 556 -21.54 12.82 -15.65
N ARG A 557 -21.91 13.89 -14.95
CA ARG A 557 -21.32 15.23 -15.15
C ARG A 557 -19.79 15.28 -15.10
N PRO A 558 -19.10 14.67 -14.11
CA PRO A 558 -17.64 14.67 -14.09
C PRO A 558 -17.02 13.97 -15.31
N LEU A 559 -17.66 12.90 -15.80
CA LEU A 559 -17.24 12.20 -17.01
C LEU A 559 -17.39 13.11 -18.23
N VAL A 560 -18.55 13.76 -18.38
CA VAL A 560 -18.82 14.71 -19.47
C VAL A 560 -17.82 15.87 -19.44
N ALA A 561 -17.50 16.40 -18.25
CA ALA A 561 -16.52 17.46 -18.10
C ALA A 561 -15.12 17.04 -18.57
N VAL A 562 -14.66 15.86 -18.16
CA VAL A 562 -13.36 15.32 -18.61
C VAL A 562 -13.37 15.09 -20.12
N LEU A 563 -14.43 14.49 -20.67
CA LEU A 563 -14.55 14.23 -22.10
C LEU A 563 -14.61 15.54 -22.90
N ALA A 564 -15.40 16.52 -22.48
CA ALA A 564 -15.53 17.82 -23.15
C ALA A 564 -14.19 18.54 -23.22
N VAL A 565 -13.47 18.64 -22.10
CA VAL A 565 -12.12 19.22 -22.06
C VAL A 565 -11.17 18.46 -23.00
N THR A 566 -11.19 17.12 -22.95
CA THR A 566 -10.32 16.29 -23.79
C THR A 566 -10.61 16.43 -25.29
N VAL A 567 -11.90 16.49 -25.67
CA VAL A 567 -12.33 16.67 -27.05
C VAL A 567 -11.93 18.05 -27.57
N VAL A 568 -12.19 19.11 -26.80
CA VAL A 568 -11.78 20.48 -27.15
C VAL A 568 -10.27 20.55 -27.35
N LEU A 569 -9.48 19.99 -26.43
CA LEU A 569 -8.02 19.94 -26.57
C LEU A 569 -7.58 19.19 -27.83
N THR A 570 -8.21 18.05 -28.12
CA THR A 570 -7.88 17.23 -29.31
C THR A 570 -8.24 17.94 -30.61
N MET A 571 -9.39 18.63 -30.66
CA MET A 571 -9.84 19.40 -31.83
C MET A 571 -9.00 20.65 -32.08
N LEU A 572 -8.59 21.34 -31.01
CA LEU A 572 -7.75 22.55 -31.11
C LEU A 572 -6.26 22.20 -31.35
N TRP A 573 -5.83 20.98 -31.04
CA TRP A 573 -4.45 20.54 -31.20
C TRP A 573 -3.86 20.75 -32.61
N PRO A 574 -4.50 20.30 -33.73
CA PRO A 574 -3.96 20.52 -35.07
C PRO A 574 -3.87 22.00 -35.44
N LEU A 575 -4.80 22.84 -34.97
CA LEU A 575 -4.78 24.29 -35.19
C LEU A 575 -3.61 24.93 -34.45
N ALA A 576 -3.42 24.57 -33.17
CA ALA A 576 -2.30 25.02 -32.36
C ALA A 576 -0.95 24.56 -32.94
N ALA A 577 -0.86 23.31 -33.39
CA ALA A 577 0.34 22.76 -34.03
C ALA A 577 0.66 23.40 -35.39
N LYS A 578 -0.36 23.80 -36.15
CA LYS A 578 -0.19 24.56 -37.40
C LYS A 578 0.25 26.00 -37.12
N ARG A 579 -0.33 26.66 -36.11
CA ARG A 579 -0.01 28.05 -35.75
C ARG A 579 1.35 28.18 -35.08
N TRP A 580 1.72 27.19 -34.27
CA TRP A 580 2.97 27.14 -33.54
C TRP A 580 3.70 25.84 -33.92
N SER A 581 4.60 25.94 -34.91
CA SER A 581 5.42 24.82 -35.39
C SER A 581 6.19 24.08 -34.28
N GLN A 582 6.41 24.74 -33.14
CA GLN A 582 7.02 24.19 -31.93
C GLN A 582 6.19 23.06 -31.27
N LEU A 583 4.88 23.00 -31.53
CA LEU A 583 4.00 21.94 -31.00
C LEU A 583 3.88 20.73 -31.94
N ALA A 584 4.37 20.84 -33.17
CA ALA A 584 4.33 19.75 -34.13
C ALA A 584 5.07 18.51 -33.58
N GLY A 585 4.40 17.36 -33.64
CA GLY A 585 4.95 16.09 -33.12
C GLY A 585 4.78 15.84 -31.62
N LEU A 586 4.27 16.80 -30.84
CA LEU A 586 4.06 16.61 -29.38
C LEU A 586 2.72 15.96 -29.00
N GLY A 587 1.84 15.67 -29.97
CA GLY A 587 0.46 15.24 -29.69
C GLY A 587 0.35 14.00 -28.82
N GLY A 588 1.21 12.98 -29.04
CA GLY A 588 1.25 11.78 -28.21
C GLY A 588 1.67 12.08 -26.76
N VAL A 589 2.65 12.98 -26.58
CA VAL A 589 3.14 13.36 -25.26
C VAL A 589 2.09 14.19 -24.50
N VAL A 590 1.37 15.07 -25.18
CA VAL A 590 0.27 15.84 -24.59
C VAL A 590 -0.91 14.96 -24.22
N ALA A 591 -1.29 14.00 -25.08
CA ALA A 591 -2.31 13.00 -24.74
C ALA A 591 -1.92 12.21 -23.48
N LEU A 592 -0.63 11.89 -23.33
CA LEU A 592 -0.14 11.24 -22.12
C LEU A 592 -0.18 12.15 -20.89
N ALA A 593 0.24 13.41 -21.03
CA ALA A 593 0.15 14.40 -19.95
C ALA A 593 -1.30 14.57 -19.47
N THR A 594 -2.26 14.59 -20.39
CA THR A 594 -3.70 14.59 -20.10
C THR A 594 -4.11 13.37 -19.27
N ILE A 595 -3.73 12.16 -19.68
CA ILE A 595 -4.05 10.91 -18.97
C ILE A 595 -3.50 10.91 -17.53
N LEU A 596 -2.30 11.45 -17.32
CA LEU A 596 -1.68 11.54 -16.00
C LEU A 596 -2.27 12.68 -15.14
N ALA A 597 -2.70 13.78 -15.77
CA ALA A 597 -3.24 14.94 -15.08
C ALA A 597 -4.64 14.70 -14.49
N VAL A 598 -5.49 13.90 -15.15
CA VAL A 598 -6.89 13.71 -14.72
C VAL A 598 -7.02 13.11 -13.31
N PRO A 599 -6.31 12.02 -12.94
CA PRO A 599 -6.40 11.48 -11.57
C PRO A 599 -5.86 12.43 -10.51
N ALA A 600 -4.78 13.18 -10.80
CA ALA A 600 -4.24 14.20 -9.91
C ALA A 600 -5.26 15.34 -9.70
N ALA A 601 -5.84 15.83 -10.79
CA ALA A 601 -6.88 16.86 -10.78
C ALA A 601 -8.15 16.40 -10.03
N SER A 602 -8.55 15.13 -10.20
CA SER A 602 -9.68 14.55 -9.47
C SER A 602 -9.43 14.53 -7.96
N THR A 603 -8.24 14.06 -7.54
CA THR A 603 -7.86 14.03 -6.13
C THR A 603 -7.82 15.45 -5.53
N PHE A 604 -7.27 16.41 -6.26
CA PHE A 604 -7.21 17.81 -5.82
C PHE A 604 -8.60 18.45 -5.74
N ALA A 605 -9.46 18.23 -6.73
CA ALA A 605 -10.85 18.70 -6.74
C ALA A 605 -11.67 18.16 -5.56
N LEU A 606 -11.37 16.93 -5.12
CA LEU A 606 -11.95 16.36 -3.90
C LEU A 606 -11.50 17.11 -2.65
N GLY A 607 -10.19 17.38 -2.51
CA GLY A 607 -9.63 18.09 -1.34
C GLY A 607 -10.12 19.54 -1.20
N VAL A 608 -10.18 20.29 -2.30
CA VAL A 608 -10.70 21.68 -2.29
C VAL A 608 -12.14 21.75 -1.80
N ARG A 609 -12.99 20.80 -2.23
CA ARG A 609 -14.40 20.74 -1.81
C ARG A 609 -14.56 20.30 -0.37
N ALA A 610 -13.74 19.37 0.11
CA ALA A 610 -13.76 18.95 1.50
C ALA A 610 -13.43 20.14 2.43
N THR A 611 -12.44 20.96 2.05
CA THR A 611 -12.10 22.20 2.77
C THR A 611 -13.28 23.19 2.83
N ALA A 612 -14.01 23.38 1.72
CA ALA A 612 -15.19 24.24 1.69
C ALA A 612 -16.36 23.73 2.55
N SER A 613 -16.34 22.46 2.96
CA SER A 613 -17.40 21.82 3.77
C SER A 613 -17.11 21.75 5.27
N HIS A 614 -16.10 22.48 5.78
CA HIS A 614 -15.68 22.46 7.19
C HIS A 614 -15.42 21.03 7.74
N GLN A 615 -14.74 20.18 6.97
CA GLN A 615 -14.33 18.86 7.49
C GLN A 615 -13.30 18.99 8.63
N SER A 616 -13.36 18.04 9.57
CA SER A 616 -12.41 17.96 10.68
C SER A 616 -10.99 17.73 10.17
N LYS A 617 -10.02 18.46 10.75
CA LYS A 617 -8.59 18.31 10.45
C LYS A 617 -7.99 17.01 11.00
N SER A 618 -8.63 16.38 11.99
CA SER A 618 -8.28 15.04 12.47
C SER A 618 -9.42 14.07 12.21
N PHE A 619 -9.10 12.78 12.17
CA PHE A 619 -10.07 11.71 12.03
C PHE A 619 -11.01 11.73 13.23
N THR A 620 -12.28 11.94 12.94
CA THR A 620 -13.36 11.96 13.93
C THR A 620 -14.48 11.06 13.42
N SER A 621 -14.94 10.16 14.27
CA SER A 621 -16.06 9.30 13.97
C SER A 621 -16.74 8.90 15.27
N PRO A 622 -18.03 9.25 15.48
CA PRO A 622 -18.78 8.72 16.60
C PRO A 622 -18.83 7.18 16.59
N HIS A 623 -18.84 6.58 15.40
CA HIS A 623 -18.85 5.14 15.20
C HIS A 623 -17.55 4.47 15.66
N TRP A 624 -16.40 5.09 15.42
CA TRP A 624 -15.07 4.53 15.76
C TRP A 624 -14.46 5.15 17.02
N ARG A 625 -15.30 5.76 17.87
CA ARG A 625 -14.84 6.41 19.09
C ARG A 625 -14.24 5.37 20.04
N VAL A 626 -13.08 5.72 20.57
CA VAL A 626 -12.46 5.10 21.74
C VAL A 626 -12.35 6.20 22.80
N HIS A 627 -12.96 6.00 23.95
CA HIS A 627 -12.96 7.00 25.02
C HIS A 627 -11.57 7.11 25.67
N PRO A 628 -11.23 8.27 26.26
CA PRO A 628 -9.93 8.47 26.90
C PRO A 628 -9.61 7.46 28.01
N ASP A 629 -10.60 7.07 28.81
CA ASP A 629 -10.50 6.04 29.85
C ASP A 629 -10.28 4.64 29.25
N GLU A 630 -10.96 4.29 28.15
CA GLU A 630 -10.66 3.04 27.42
C GLU A 630 -9.19 2.99 26.96
N ALA A 631 -8.70 4.06 26.34
CA ALA A 631 -7.32 4.12 25.86
C ALA A 631 -6.29 4.11 27.02
N ALA A 632 -6.57 4.83 28.11
CA ALA A 632 -5.71 4.90 29.29
C ALA A 632 -5.62 3.55 30.02
N ALA A 633 -6.74 2.87 30.22
CA ALA A 633 -6.80 1.54 30.82
C ALA A 633 -6.06 0.50 29.97
N ALA A 634 -6.22 0.53 28.64
CA ALA A 634 -5.49 -0.35 27.73
C ALA A 634 -3.97 -0.13 27.82
N LEU A 635 -3.51 1.12 27.92
CA LEU A 635 -2.09 1.41 28.14
C LEU A 635 -1.60 1.00 29.52
N TRP A 636 -2.42 1.12 30.57
CA TRP A 636 -2.09 0.59 31.88
C TRP A 636 -1.90 -0.93 31.79
N LEU A 637 -2.81 -1.65 31.12
CA LEU A 637 -2.70 -3.08 30.92
C LEU A 637 -1.42 -3.45 30.17
N ALA A 638 -1.06 -2.70 29.11
CA ALA A 638 0.17 -2.91 28.35
C ALA A 638 1.44 -2.83 29.21
N ARG A 639 1.46 -1.96 30.24
CA ARG A 639 2.61 -1.78 31.14
C ARG A 639 2.66 -2.77 32.30
N ASN A 640 1.52 -3.36 32.67
CA ASN A 640 1.37 -4.17 33.89
C ASN A 640 1.07 -5.66 33.64
N SER A 641 1.02 -6.10 32.38
CA SER A 641 0.82 -7.51 31.99
C SER A 641 1.98 -8.02 31.14
N ARG A 642 2.17 -9.35 31.09
CA ARG A 642 3.18 -9.97 30.23
C ARG A 642 2.70 -9.97 28.76
N PRO A 643 3.61 -9.91 27.77
CA PRO A 643 3.23 -9.89 26.35
C PRO A 643 2.38 -11.08 25.89
N ASN A 644 2.53 -12.24 26.54
CA ASN A 644 1.81 -13.48 26.23
C ASN A 644 0.56 -13.70 27.09
N ASP A 645 0.25 -12.80 28.03
CA ASP A 645 -0.97 -12.93 28.84
C ASP A 645 -2.22 -12.80 27.94
N VAL A 646 -3.25 -13.59 28.25
CA VAL A 646 -4.55 -13.54 27.56
C VAL A 646 -5.55 -12.74 28.39
N VAL A 647 -6.32 -11.90 27.70
CA VAL A 647 -7.31 -10.99 28.28
C VAL A 647 -8.72 -11.38 27.83
N ALA A 648 -9.70 -11.45 28.73
CA ALA A 648 -11.10 -11.45 28.32
C ALA A 648 -11.64 -10.00 28.36
N SER A 649 -12.30 -9.56 27.30
CA SER A 649 -12.76 -8.18 27.11
C SER A 649 -14.08 -8.14 26.37
N ASN A 650 -14.99 -7.22 26.74
CA ASN A 650 -16.27 -6.98 26.05
C ASN A 650 -16.20 -5.95 24.91
N THR A 651 -15.00 -5.49 24.53
CA THR A 651 -14.75 -4.35 23.61
C THR A 651 -14.90 -4.64 22.10
N TRP A 652 -15.73 -5.61 21.70
CA TRP A 652 -15.79 -6.11 20.32
C TRP A 652 -16.65 -5.28 19.35
N CYS A 653 -17.70 -4.58 19.83
CA CYS A 653 -18.61 -3.79 19.00
C CYS A 653 -18.10 -2.33 18.84
N ARG A 654 -18.39 -1.72 17.68
CA ARG A 654 -18.25 -0.27 17.46
C ARG A 654 -19.50 0.30 16.75
N PRO A 655 -20.06 1.45 17.18
CA PRO A 655 -19.72 2.21 18.38
C PRO A 655 -19.85 1.36 19.65
N ALA A 656 -19.13 1.76 20.71
CA ALA A 656 -19.13 1.04 21.97
C ALA A 656 -20.57 0.90 22.51
N GLY A 657 -20.88 -0.28 23.02
CA GLY A 657 -22.23 -0.63 23.43
C GLY A 657 -22.39 -2.14 23.64
N PRO A 658 -23.44 -2.56 24.37
CA PRO A 658 -23.77 -3.97 24.56
C PRO A 658 -23.79 -4.74 23.24
N GLU A 659 -23.35 -5.99 23.26
CA GLU A 659 -23.44 -6.87 22.10
C GLU A 659 -24.90 -6.95 21.63
N ARG A 660 -25.12 -6.60 20.36
CA ARG A 660 -26.42 -6.69 19.72
C ARG A 660 -26.27 -7.37 18.35
N PRO A 661 -27.26 -8.17 17.92
CA PRO A 661 -27.24 -8.76 16.59
C PRO A 661 -27.02 -7.70 15.50
N GLY A 662 -25.92 -7.83 14.77
CA GLY A 662 -25.58 -6.93 13.67
C GLY A 662 -24.76 -5.69 14.05
N CYS A 663 -24.22 -5.59 15.27
CA CYS A 663 -23.21 -4.55 15.58
C CYS A 663 -21.99 -4.67 14.64
N ASP A 664 -21.21 -3.60 14.46
CA ASP A 664 -19.95 -3.68 13.71
C ASP A 664 -18.85 -4.22 14.63
N THR A 665 -18.28 -5.37 14.28
CA THR A 665 -17.42 -6.18 15.15
C THR A 665 -15.93 -5.88 14.93
N ARG A 666 -15.62 -4.63 14.60
CA ARG A 666 -14.26 -4.10 14.40
C ARG A 666 -13.74 -3.36 15.63
N GLY A 667 -14.06 -3.86 16.82
CA GLY A 667 -13.44 -3.43 18.08
C GLY A 667 -12.08 -4.12 18.29
N TYR A 668 -10.99 -3.38 18.10
CA TYR A 668 -9.60 -3.87 18.20
C TYR A 668 -8.80 -3.13 19.28
N LEU A 669 -9.48 -2.71 20.35
CA LEU A 669 -8.93 -1.80 21.34
C LEU A 669 -7.87 -2.48 22.21
N VAL A 670 -8.20 -3.62 22.81
CA VAL A 670 -7.31 -4.34 23.73
C VAL A 670 -6.20 -5.00 22.93
N SER A 671 -6.54 -5.69 21.84
CA SER A 671 -5.53 -6.32 20.99
C SER A 671 -4.59 -5.31 20.32
N GLY A 672 -5.10 -4.15 19.92
CA GLY A 672 -4.34 -3.06 19.32
C GLY A 672 -3.54 -2.24 20.34
N ILE A 673 -4.22 -1.50 21.22
CA ILE A 673 -3.59 -0.53 22.13
C ILE A 673 -2.86 -1.23 23.29
N ALA A 674 -3.49 -2.21 23.94
CA ALA A 674 -2.82 -2.95 25.02
C ALA A 674 -1.79 -3.95 24.47
N GLY A 675 -1.93 -4.36 23.20
CA GLY A 675 -1.02 -5.28 22.54
C GLY A 675 -1.05 -6.67 23.15
N ARG A 676 -2.20 -7.12 23.65
CA ARG A 676 -2.39 -8.44 24.29
C ARG A 676 -3.31 -9.33 23.48
N ARG A 677 -3.13 -10.64 23.62
CA ARG A 677 -4.06 -11.60 23.04
C ARG A 677 -5.37 -11.56 23.82
N THR A 678 -6.48 -11.66 23.13
CA THR A 678 -7.81 -11.67 23.74
C THR A 678 -8.45 -13.05 23.59
N LEU A 679 -9.23 -13.49 24.58
CA LEU A 679 -10.05 -14.70 24.44
C LEU A 679 -10.92 -14.59 23.19
N ILE A 680 -11.61 -13.47 23.10
CA ILE A 680 -12.30 -12.95 21.93
C ILE A 680 -12.34 -11.41 22.03
N GLU A 681 -12.12 -10.74 20.92
CA GLU A 681 -12.41 -9.32 20.67
C GLU A 681 -12.99 -9.21 19.25
N GLY A 682 -12.91 -8.06 18.58
CA GLY A 682 -13.46 -7.88 17.24
C GLY A 682 -13.07 -9.01 16.26
N TRP A 683 -14.06 -9.69 15.70
CA TRP A 683 -13.85 -10.88 14.85
C TRP A 683 -14.09 -10.61 13.35
N ALA A 684 -14.39 -9.37 12.97
CA ALA A 684 -14.75 -9.04 11.59
C ALA A 684 -13.71 -9.49 10.54
N TYR A 685 -12.42 -9.37 10.84
CA TYR A 685 -11.33 -9.70 9.89
C TYR A 685 -10.86 -11.15 9.96
N THR A 686 -11.63 -12.01 10.63
CA THR A 686 -11.38 -13.46 10.61
C THR A 686 -11.87 -14.09 9.32
N GLN A 687 -11.22 -15.18 8.88
CA GLN A 687 -11.65 -15.92 7.69
C GLN A 687 -13.11 -16.41 7.80
N GLN A 688 -13.50 -16.82 9.01
CA GLN A 688 -14.84 -17.31 9.33
C GLN A 688 -15.91 -16.22 9.23
N ALA A 689 -15.60 -14.97 9.61
CA ALA A 689 -16.51 -13.85 9.44
C ALA A 689 -16.58 -13.42 7.96
N MET A 690 -15.42 -13.32 7.29
CA MET A 690 -15.34 -12.94 5.88
C MET A 690 -16.02 -13.94 4.94
N SER A 691 -15.92 -15.25 5.20
CA SER A 691 -16.61 -16.29 4.41
C SER A 691 -18.13 -16.16 4.44
N ARG A 692 -18.67 -15.47 5.46
CA ARG A 692 -20.09 -15.19 5.62
C ARG A 692 -20.50 -13.82 5.04
N GLN A 693 -19.67 -13.16 4.25
CA GLN A 693 -20.06 -11.93 3.56
C GLN A 693 -21.39 -12.12 2.80
N GLY A 694 -22.37 -11.24 3.04
CA GLY A 694 -23.66 -11.25 2.36
C GLY A 694 -24.68 -12.25 2.91
N VAL A 695 -24.28 -13.20 3.76
CA VAL A 695 -25.19 -14.16 4.40
C VAL A 695 -26.23 -13.40 5.23
N ASN A 696 -27.52 -13.72 5.05
CA ASN A 696 -28.66 -13.04 5.67
C ASN A 696 -28.68 -11.52 5.40
N GLY A 697 -28.12 -11.07 4.27
CA GLY A 697 -28.06 -9.65 3.91
C GLY A 697 -27.08 -8.82 4.76
N ARG A 698 -26.23 -9.47 5.57
CA ARG A 698 -25.28 -8.80 6.46
C ARG A 698 -23.88 -8.76 5.85
N ARG A 699 -23.15 -7.68 6.13
CA ARG A 699 -21.71 -7.59 5.83
C ARG A 699 -20.94 -8.45 6.82
N TYR A 700 -19.76 -8.93 6.43
CA TYR A 700 -18.86 -9.70 7.29
C TYR A 700 -18.55 -8.97 8.61
N THR A 701 -18.48 -7.64 8.58
CA THR A 701 -18.30 -6.79 9.77
C THR A 701 -19.44 -6.88 10.77
N ASN A 702 -20.63 -7.29 10.32
CA ASN A 702 -21.86 -7.38 11.11
C ASN A 702 -22.34 -8.84 11.27
N GLN A 703 -21.49 -9.81 10.93
CA GLN A 703 -21.81 -11.22 11.13
C GLN A 703 -21.66 -11.58 12.62
N PRO A 704 -22.50 -12.50 13.14
CA PRO A 704 -22.35 -12.98 14.51
C PRO A 704 -21.01 -13.68 14.67
N SER A 705 -20.52 -13.72 15.92
CA SER A 705 -19.26 -14.38 16.25
C SER A 705 -19.24 -15.82 15.75
N PRO A 706 -18.17 -16.26 15.08
CA PRO A 706 -17.92 -17.66 14.81
C PRO A 706 -17.70 -18.51 16.07
N TRP A 707 -17.41 -17.86 17.21
CA TRP A 707 -17.17 -18.47 18.52
C TRP A 707 -18.16 -17.92 19.56
N PRO A 708 -19.47 -18.27 19.44
CA PRO A 708 -20.49 -17.76 20.35
C PRO A 708 -20.28 -18.19 21.80
N ASP A 709 -19.66 -19.36 22.01
CA ASP A 709 -19.22 -19.89 23.30
C ASP A 709 -18.22 -18.98 24.02
N ARG A 710 -17.26 -18.39 23.29
CA ARG A 710 -16.29 -17.45 23.88
C ARG A 710 -16.89 -16.10 24.21
N VAL A 711 -17.84 -15.62 23.38
CA VAL A 711 -18.61 -14.40 23.65
C VAL A 711 -19.45 -14.60 24.92
N GLN A 712 -20.21 -15.69 24.98
CA GLN A 712 -21.03 -16.03 26.14
C GLN A 712 -20.18 -16.15 27.41
N LEU A 713 -19.07 -16.88 27.36
CA LEU A 713 -18.19 -17.04 28.52
C LEU A 713 -17.61 -15.70 29.01
N THR A 714 -17.29 -14.79 28.08
CA THR A 714 -16.81 -13.44 28.43
C THR A 714 -17.91 -12.61 29.08
N ASN A 715 -19.12 -12.63 28.52
CA ASN A 715 -20.29 -11.95 29.11
C ASN A 715 -20.62 -12.51 30.50
N GLU A 716 -20.66 -13.83 30.68
CA GLU A 716 -20.88 -14.46 31.99
C GLU A 716 -19.82 -14.03 33.01
N ALA A 717 -18.55 -13.93 32.60
CA ALA A 717 -17.47 -13.52 33.49
C ALA A 717 -17.49 -12.05 33.90
N ILE A 718 -18.10 -11.16 33.11
CA ILE A 718 -18.17 -9.72 33.39
C ILE A 718 -19.51 -9.36 34.04
N ASP A 719 -20.62 -9.86 33.50
CA ASP A 719 -21.98 -9.45 33.85
C ASP A 719 -22.54 -10.25 35.03
N SER A 720 -22.19 -11.55 35.14
CA SER A 720 -22.74 -12.48 36.15
C SER A 720 -21.69 -13.50 36.64
N PRO A 721 -20.56 -13.05 37.20
CA PRO A 721 -19.42 -13.90 37.48
C PRO A 721 -19.71 -14.93 38.58
N THR A 722 -19.21 -16.15 38.35
CA THR A 722 -19.14 -17.22 39.35
C THR A 722 -17.71 -17.74 39.46
N PRO A 723 -17.31 -18.35 40.59
CA PRO A 723 -15.99 -18.97 40.71
C PRO A 723 -15.70 -19.98 39.58
N GLU A 724 -16.72 -20.73 39.15
CA GLU A 724 -16.60 -21.73 38.10
C GLU A 724 -16.33 -21.10 36.73
N VAL A 725 -17.02 -20.02 36.38
CA VAL A 725 -16.79 -19.29 35.12
C VAL A 725 -15.36 -18.72 35.07
N LEU A 726 -14.90 -18.09 36.15
CA LEU A 726 -13.53 -17.54 36.21
C LEU A 726 -12.47 -18.65 36.19
N ARG A 727 -12.74 -19.78 36.85
CA ARG A 727 -11.88 -20.97 36.81
C ARG A 727 -11.75 -21.52 35.38
N ARG A 728 -12.87 -21.62 34.64
CA ARG A 728 -12.88 -22.05 33.23
C ARG A 728 -12.06 -21.11 32.35
N LEU A 729 -12.23 -19.79 32.48
CA LEU A 729 -11.42 -18.80 31.75
C LEU A 729 -9.91 -19.02 31.97
N ARG A 730 -9.51 -19.21 33.23
CA ARG A 730 -8.13 -19.41 33.63
C ARG A 730 -7.56 -20.75 33.14
N GLU A 731 -8.29 -21.85 33.33
CA GLU A 731 -7.78 -23.21 33.08
C GLU A 731 -7.89 -23.62 31.62
N GLN A 732 -8.97 -23.26 30.91
CA GLN A 732 -9.19 -23.67 29.52
C GLN A 732 -8.53 -22.73 28.52
N TYR A 733 -8.53 -21.42 28.80
CA TYR A 733 -8.07 -20.39 27.86
C TYR A 733 -6.86 -19.60 28.34
N SER A 734 -6.30 -19.94 29.51
CA SER A 734 -5.16 -19.23 30.11
C SER A 734 -5.41 -17.72 30.30
N VAL A 735 -6.67 -17.32 30.46
CA VAL A 735 -7.01 -15.92 30.74
C VAL A 735 -6.48 -15.54 32.10
N ARG A 736 -5.73 -14.44 32.13
CA ARG A 736 -5.17 -13.87 33.36
C ARG A 736 -5.81 -12.54 33.72
N TRP A 737 -6.27 -11.80 32.72
CA TRP A 737 -6.80 -10.45 32.90
C TRP A 737 -8.23 -10.37 32.39
N LEU A 738 -9.06 -9.63 33.11
CA LEU A 738 -10.35 -9.18 32.63
C LEU A 738 -10.25 -7.68 32.38
N TYR A 739 -10.58 -7.25 31.17
CA TYR A 739 -10.77 -5.86 30.80
C TYR A 739 -12.27 -5.63 30.70
N ALA A 740 -12.88 -5.10 31.76
CA ALA A 740 -14.33 -4.96 31.88
C ALA A 740 -14.72 -3.50 31.62
N ASP A 741 -15.39 -3.27 30.49
CA ASP A 741 -15.74 -1.95 30.00
C ASP A 741 -17.24 -1.65 30.16
N LEU A 742 -17.58 -0.62 30.94
CA LEU A 742 -18.95 -0.19 31.21
C LEU A 742 -19.61 0.48 30.00
N TYR A 743 -18.85 0.90 28.97
CA TYR A 743 -19.43 1.35 27.71
C TYR A 743 -20.01 0.19 26.89
N ASP A 744 -19.42 -1.00 27.01
CA ASP A 744 -19.76 -2.18 26.20
C ASP A 744 -20.68 -3.18 26.94
N GLY A 745 -21.08 -2.92 28.18
CA GLY A 745 -21.98 -3.78 28.93
C GLY A 745 -21.96 -3.55 30.45
N PRO A 746 -22.85 -4.21 31.21
CA PRO A 746 -22.87 -4.10 32.66
C PRO A 746 -21.69 -4.86 33.30
N VAL A 747 -20.97 -4.24 34.24
CA VAL A 747 -19.90 -4.90 35.00
C VAL A 747 -20.41 -5.25 36.40
N SER A 748 -20.41 -6.55 36.74
CA SER A 748 -20.92 -7.02 38.03
C SER A 748 -20.05 -6.57 39.20
N PRO A 749 -20.62 -5.97 40.27
CA PRO A 749 -19.89 -5.68 41.50
C PRO A 749 -19.29 -6.91 42.18
N ARG A 750 -19.89 -8.10 41.95
CA ARG A 750 -19.40 -9.37 42.49
C ARG A 750 -18.01 -9.74 41.98
N LEU A 751 -17.59 -9.19 40.83
CA LEU A 751 -16.27 -9.45 40.27
C LEU A 751 -15.15 -9.01 41.22
N ALA A 752 -15.34 -7.92 41.98
CA ALA A 752 -14.39 -7.46 42.99
C ALA A 752 -14.24 -8.39 44.20
N GLN A 753 -15.18 -9.32 44.40
CA GLN A 753 -15.11 -10.36 45.44
C GLN A 753 -14.45 -11.65 44.93
N LEU A 754 -14.48 -11.87 43.61
CA LEU A 754 -14.05 -13.11 42.96
C LEU A 754 -12.70 -12.99 42.25
N ALA A 755 -12.26 -11.78 41.94
CA ALA A 755 -10.99 -11.48 41.27
C ALA A 755 -10.35 -10.22 41.86
N HIS A 756 -9.03 -10.07 41.68
CA HIS A 756 -8.31 -8.92 42.23
C HIS A 756 -8.44 -7.71 41.31
N LEU A 757 -9.15 -6.67 41.73
CA LEU A 757 -9.15 -5.39 41.03
C LEU A 757 -7.73 -4.78 41.09
N ARG A 758 -7.08 -4.64 39.93
CA ARG A 758 -5.72 -4.08 39.83
C ARG A 758 -5.71 -2.64 39.37
N HIS A 759 -6.71 -2.23 38.59
CA HIS A 759 -6.82 -0.87 38.08
C HIS A 759 -8.28 -0.51 37.78
N ARG A 760 -8.61 0.76 37.99
CA ARG A 760 -9.90 1.35 37.65
C ARG A 760 -9.64 2.71 37.02
N GLU A 761 -10.19 2.90 35.83
CA GLU A 761 -10.14 4.15 35.08
C GLU A 761 -11.58 4.46 34.65
N GLN A 762 -12.28 5.28 35.44
CA GLN A 762 -13.68 5.64 35.24
C GLN A 762 -14.59 4.44 34.88
N HIS A 763 -14.91 4.26 33.59
CA HIS A 763 -15.80 3.21 33.05
C HIS A 763 -15.09 1.88 32.78
N VAL A 764 -13.78 1.78 32.99
CA VAL A 764 -13.03 0.55 32.75
C VAL A 764 -12.44 0.02 34.04
N HIS A 765 -12.70 -1.26 34.31
CA HIS A 765 -12.16 -2.00 35.44
C HIS A 765 -11.28 -3.14 34.96
N ILE A 766 -10.05 -3.24 35.49
CA ILE A 766 -9.11 -4.30 35.15
C ILE A 766 -8.90 -5.21 36.35
N TYR A 767 -9.24 -6.49 36.18
CA TYR A 767 -9.09 -7.52 37.20
C TYR A 767 -8.02 -8.53 36.81
N GLU A 768 -7.28 -9.03 37.80
CA GLU A 768 -6.39 -10.17 37.65
C GLU A 768 -7.06 -11.43 38.23
N LEU A 769 -7.06 -12.49 37.43
CA LEU A 769 -7.41 -13.85 37.86
C LEU A 769 -6.17 -14.50 38.47
N THR A 770 -6.08 -14.50 39.79
CA THR A 770 -5.01 -15.21 40.51
C THR A 770 -5.23 -16.73 40.45
N ARG A 771 -4.14 -17.47 40.66
CA ARG A 771 -4.21 -18.93 40.78
C ARG A 771 -4.93 -19.34 42.05
#